data_AF-A0A8H4VP60-F1
#
_entry.id   AF-A0A8H4VP60-F1
#
_cell.length_a   1.000
_cell.length_b   1.000
_cell.length_c   1.000
_cell.angle_alpha   90.00
_cell.angle_beta   90.00
_cell.angle_gamma   90.00
#
_symmetry.space_group_name_H-M   'P 1'
#
loop_
_entity.id
_entity.type
_entity.pdbx_description
1 polymer ?
#
loop_
_entity_poly.entity_id
_entity_poly.type
_entity_poly.pdbx_seq_one_letter_code
_entity_poly.pdbx_strand_id
1 'polypeptide(L)'
;MRRDVRILLVGDEGVGKSTIVTSLIKESFVAHVQHIVPEVTIPPEVTPENVTTYIVDSGAGPQDRTHLESELRKAHVICIVYSIDNPGSFDRIPTYWLPHIRQLGVNVPVILVGNKIDLRGGEVTNEALEDEIVPIMNEFKEVETCVECSAKLPLNVSEVFYFAQKAVLHPTAPLYDSRDHVLKPKCVAALKRIFKLCDANKDGILDASELNEFQRKCFDAPLQLQELEGIKAMVQEHAEGGVRGDGLTEAGFLYLHTIFIQRGRLETTWTVLRKFGYAEDLELTESFLLPKFDVPADCSVELSPLGYQFFTEIFEIADKDQDGALNASELEQVFATSPGNPWAAQKFPDTTLSDDTGAVTLQGWLAQWSMTTLLEHRTTLAYLAYLGYPDEPRTSALQVTRARKIDRRKGKVMRNVFLCYVCGAAGSGKTSLLRAFAGKPFNHVYEPTRKPISVVNSVDIGGSEKYLVLQEFGSRYEAETLRNQKKTDIADVIVYVHDSSDTNSFSYISNLRQQYSLDHIPTLFVATKSDLDLALQRHEVQPDVYCRRLGLQVPVAVSVKTGQTADVFHAICSIAMNPMSAIPGGADRAMTAAARLRMYATVTAILGGCAAGLVMLLRRLLRPGGPGLFGWSPPWATWLVGTSPLFIDPPLDSLTLTTTMDEDMSMDAPFAPLQPAFEHQPVQQPYNGTPDLEITNHPNRDLVFVQDCTGSQGTYIASATKNIESICAHIFESGKLQSQEDLRIGLVAFRDHPPQDHTYITKNFGFSSDISQVHKNLSTLYASGGGDGPEAVTAALNEALHMDWRENASKMVVLIADAPPHGIGEYGDGFDDGSPDGCDPLVLARQMASNGITLFFVACEPALSGYSYATDFYQAITTITSGLMLPLLTADLLTHAIVGSVLENLDMERLVREVGHAVAQRILGNNESVDDVARELHEKLLLRNESTKKVVIESIYKESAEAKHNVQVFMEAPTLNEARPLLKRVHGTRFTDKYLQMRHQLARASYGSYGSLTSSPRSPPASPHKASVPASPPRKVVQDFAAFGAPKTASVFGTAVASTPFSLAGGKAAFGGMRVGAARTGFDDDDDDEDDGRQKVELKEGSISLDQARRIAMQSAWRSTRA
;
A
#
# COMPACT_ATOMS: atom_id res chain seq x y z
N MET A 1 1.78 7.72 15.61
CA MET A 1 2.69 8.88 15.47
C MET A 1 1.92 10.11 15.90
N ARG A 2 2.55 11.08 16.58
CA ARG A 2 1.94 12.39 16.81
C ARG A 2 1.59 13.04 15.46
N ARG A 3 0.50 13.80 15.42
CA ARG A 3 0.08 14.56 14.23
C ARG A 3 0.64 15.98 14.24
N ASP A 4 1.13 16.41 15.39
CA ASP A 4 1.57 17.76 15.67
C ASP A 4 2.82 17.82 16.56
N VAL A 5 3.66 18.83 16.32
CA VAL A 5 4.88 19.13 17.08
C VAL A 5 4.81 20.58 17.55
N ARG A 6 5.13 20.83 18.82
CA ARG A 6 5.15 22.19 19.39
C ARG A 6 6.55 22.56 19.87
N ILE A 7 7.16 23.48 19.15
CA ILE A 7 8.53 23.96 19.34
C ILE A 7 8.48 25.29 20.08
N LEU A 8 9.03 25.33 21.30
CA LEU A 8 9.12 26.55 22.09
C LEU A 8 10.54 27.09 22.08
N LEU A 9 10.74 28.33 21.63
CA LEU A 9 12.01 29.03 21.75
C LEU A 9 12.07 29.75 23.10
N VAL A 10 13.08 29.42 23.90
CA VAL A 10 13.41 30.08 25.19
C VAL A 10 14.85 30.56 25.17
N GLY A 11 15.28 31.29 26.20
CA GLY A 11 16.60 31.94 26.23
C GLY A 11 16.51 33.41 26.62
N ASP A 12 17.67 34.02 26.86
CA ASP A 12 17.78 35.37 27.42
C ASP A 12 17.19 36.49 26.53
N GLU A 13 17.07 37.70 27.07
CA GLU A 13 16.69 38.86 26.29
C GLU A 13 17.79 39.23 25.29
N GLY A 14 17.42 39.62 24.06
CA GLY A 14 18.39 40.02 23.03
C GLY A 14 19.16 38.88 22.31
N VAL A 15 18.92 37.60 22.63
CA VAL A 15 19.54 36.45 21.94
C VAL A 15 18.98 36.16 20.54
N GLY A 16 17.84 36.77 20.19
CA GLY A 16 17.26 36.70 18.84
C GLY A 16 16.24 35.56 18.60
N LYS A 17 15.50 35.12 19.62
CA LYS A 17 14.41 34.14 19.48
C LYS A 17 13.38 34.56 18.42
N SER A 18 12.79 35.73 18.61
CA SER A 18 11.85 36.37 17.68
C SER A 18 12.40 36.52 16.27
N THR A 19 13.70 36.84 16.12
CA THR A 19 14.31 36.98 14.79
C THR A 19 14.52 35.65 14.09
N ILE A 20 14.87 34.56 14.81
CA ILE A 20 14.91 33.20 14.25
C ILE A 20 13.53 32.82 13.69
N VAL A 21 12.46 33.01 14.47
CA VAL A 21 11.08 32.71 14.05
C VAL A 21 10.68 33.54 12.83
N THR A 22 10.92 34.86 12.81
CA THR A 22 10.56 35.68 11.64
C THR A 22 11.40 35.38 10.40
N SER A 23 12.67 35.00 10.57
CA SER A 23 13.56 34.68 9.45
C SER A 23 13.21 33.36 8.78
N LEU A 24 12.61 32.41 9.51
CA LEU A 24 12.01 31.21 8.92
C LEU A 24 10.79 31.58 8.05
N ILE A 25 9.81 32.28 8.62
CA ILE A 25 8.53 32.58 7.93
C ILE A 25 8.72 33.45 6.68
N LYS A 26 9.54 34.50 6.80
CA LYS A 26 9.65 35.53 5.75
C LYS A 26 10.77 35.26 4.76
N GLU A 27 11.53 34.18 4.96
CA GLU A 27 12.80 33.95 4.30
C GLU A 27 13.60 35.26 4.17
N SER A 28 13.83 35.95 5.29
CA SER A 28 14.57 37.23 5.30
C SER A 28 14.75 37.78 6.71
N PHE A 29 15.86 38.45 6.95
CA PHE A 29 16.10 39.11 8.23
C PHE A 29 15.21 40.32 8.46
N VAL A 30 14.44 40.31 9.55
CA VAL A 30 13.62 41.44 9.99
C VAL A 30 14.33 42.18 11.11
N ALA A 31 14.82 43.39 10.83
CA ALA A 31 15.57 44.20 11.81
C ALA A 31 14.72 44.73 12.98
N HIS A 32 13.41 44.92 12.77
CA HIS A 32 12.48 45.43 13.77
C HIS A 32 11.36 44.42 13.96
N VAL A 33 11.52 43.55 14.96
CA VAL A 33 10.52 42.57 15.38
C VAL A 33 9.87 42.99 16.70
N GLN A 34 8.62 42.58 16.87
CA GLN A 34 7.91 42.62 18.14
C GLN A 34 8.61 41.76 19.21
N HIS A 35 8.43 42.12 20.49
CA HIS A 35 9.08 41.46 21.63
C HIS A 35 8.74 39.97 21.78
N ILE A 36 7.53 39.56 21.36
CA ILE A 36 7.10 38.17 21.25
C ILE A 36 6.31 38.05 19.94
N VAL A 37 6.71 37.11 19.07
CA VAL A 37 5.97 36.80 17.83
C VAL A 37 4.75 35.90 18.16
N PRO A 38 3.57 36.15 17.59
CA PRO A 38 2.44 35.23 17.67
C PRO A 38 2.82 33.80 17.26
N GLU A 39 2.12 32.81 17.83
CA GLU A 39 2.29 31.41 17.48
C GLU A 39 2.15 31.21 15.96
N VAL A 40 3.15 30.56 15.38
CA VAL A 40 3.21 30.23 13.96
C VAL A 40 2.76 28.79 13.81
N THR A 41 1.78 28.53 12.95
CA THR A 41 1.42 27.16 12.56
C THR A 41 1.98 26.91 11.17
N ILE A 42 2.89 25.95 11.06
CA ILE A 42 3.31 25.38 9.78
C ILE A 42 2.40 24.17 9.52
N PRO A 43 1.63 24.16 8.42
CA PRO A 43 0.76 23.04 8.10
C PRO A 43 1.61 21.81 7.72
N PRO A 44 1.10 20.58 7.90
CA PRO A 44 1.91 19.36 7.77
C PRO A 44 2.54 19.21 6.38
N GLU A 45 1.90 19.72 5.33
CA GLU A 45 2.32 19.67 3.92
C GLU A 45 3.69 20.36 3.67
N VAL A 46 4.03 21.43 4.39
CA VAL A 46 5.37 22.08 4.32
C VAL A 46 6.46 21.29 5.07
N THR A 47 6.07 20.42 5.99
CA THR A 47 7.03 19.79 6.92
C THR A 47 7.61 18.48 6.36
N PRO A 48 8.93 18.24 6.46
CA PRO A 48 9.55 17.01 5.94
C PRO A 48 8.99 15.71 6.53
N GLU A 49 8.34 15.79 7.70
CA GLU A 49 7.81 14.68 8.48
C GLU A 49 6.27 14.59 8.41
N ASN A 50 5.62 15.45 7.62
CA ASN A 50 4.17 15.54 7.44
C ASN A 50 3.37 15.69 8.76
N VAL A 51 3.80 16.63 9.62
CA VAL A 51 3.17 16.92 10.93
C VAL A 51 3.00 18.43 11.17
N THR A 52 1.83 18.83 11.68
CA THR A 52 1.53 20.23 11.96
C THR A 52 2.50 20.79 12.99
N THR A 53 3.31 21.79 12.64
CA THR A 53 4.37 22.30 13.52
C THR A 53 4.04 23.69 14.04
N TYR A 54 3.79 23.78 15.34
CA TYR A 54 3.57 25.02 16.08
C TYR A 54 4.89 25.58 16.59
N ILE A 55 5.29 26.77 16.14
CA ILE A 55 6.49 27.48 16.60
C ILE A 55 6.08 28.66 17.48
N VAL A 56 6.67 28.71 18.67
CA VAL A 56 6.27 29.63 19.73
C VAL A 56 7.48 30.39 20.24
N ASP A 57 7.41 31.71 20.15
CA ASP A 57 8.37 32.64 20.74
C ASP A 57 7.98 32.95 22.19
N SER A 58 8.95 33.33 23.03
CA SER A 58 8.71 33.59 24.45
C SER A 58 9.42 34.84 24.98
N GLY A 59 8.75 35.55 25.89
CA GLY A 59 9.34 36.68 26.62
C GLY A 59 10.33 36.21 27.67
N ALA A 60 11.48 36.88 27.77
CA ALA A 60 12.48 36.64 28.81
C ALA A 60 12.35 37.57 30.02
N GLY A 61 11.45 38.55 29.96
CA GLY A 61 11.29 39.57 30.99
C GLY A 61 10.53 39.08 32.23
N PRO A 62 10.70 39.73 33.41
CA PRO A 62 10.00 39.35 34.64
C PRO A 62 8.47 39.34 34.51
N GLN A 63 7.91 40.24 33.69
CA GLN A 63 6.48 40.33 33.40
C GLN A 63 5.92 39.12 32.64
N ASP A 64 6.74 38.43 31.84
CA ASP A 64 6.30 37.33 30.97
C ASP A 64 6.43 35.95 31.63
N ARG A 65 7.02 35.89 32.83
CA ARG A 65 7.38 34.64 33.53
C ARG A 65 6.22 33.65 33.65
N THR A 66 5.04 34.11 34.07
CA THR A 66 3.86 33.26 34.25
C THR A 66 3.38 32.65 32.92
N HIS A 67 3.56 33.38 31.82
CA HIS A 67 3.25 32.89 30.47
C HIS A 67 4.31 31.89 29.99
N LEU A 68 5.60 32.21 30.15
CA LEU A 68 6.71 31.29 29.86
C LEU A 68 6.56 29.94 30.59
N GLU A 69 6.22 29.96 31.89
CA GLU A 69 5.97 28.73 32.66
C GLU A 69 4.73 27.95 32.17
N SER A 70 3.73 28.62 31.58
CA SER A 70 2.60 27.97 30.89
C SER A 70 3.07 27.29 29.60
N GLU A 71 3.83 28.00 28.76
CA GLU A 71 4.24 27.48 27.46
C GLU A 71 5.27 26.35 27.58
N LEU A 72 6.17 26.42 28.55
CA LEU A 72 7.11 25.34 28.88
C LEU A 72 6.40 24.00 29.17
N ARG A 73 5.22 24.03 29.81
CA ARG A 73 4.44 22.81 30.10
C ARG A 73 3.66 22.26 28.89
N LYS A 74 3.53 23.05 27.82
CA LYS A 74 2.87 22.65 26.56
C LYS A 74 3.86 22.28 25.45
N ALA A 75 5.15 22.58 25.63
CA ALA A 75 6.16 22.29 24.62
C ALA A 75 6.28 20.79 24.37
N HIS A 76 6.41 20.39 23.11
CA HIS A 76 6.83 19.04 22.74
C HIS A 76 8.36 18.96 22.64
N VAL A 77 9.03 20.09 22.36
CA VAL A 77 10.49 20.28 22.33
C VAL A 77 10.82 21.74 22.66
N ILE A 78 11.96 21.97 23.32
CA ILE A 78 12.41 23.30 23.74
C ILE A 78 13.72 23.65 23.03
N CYS A 79 13.75 24.77 22.32
CA CYS A 79 14.96 25.35 21.75
C CYS A 79 15.51 26.42 22.69
N ILE A 80 16.62 26.16 23.38
CA ILE A 80 17.29 27.14 24.24
C ILE A 80 18.26 27.95 23.40
N VAL A 81 17.87 29.18 23.07
CA VAL A 81 18.65 30.12 22.26
C VAL A 81 19.63 30.90 23.13
N TYR A 82 20.91 30.81 22.79
CA TYR A 82 21.97 31.68 23.30
C TYR A 82 22.57 32.49 22.16
N SER A 83 23.43 33.45 22.50
CA SER A 83 23.96 34.42 21.56
C SER A 83 25.48 34.42 21.62
N ILE A 84 26.15 34.20 20.49
CA ILE A 84 27.61 34.01 20.44
C ILE A 84 28.37 35.31 20.78
N ASP A 85 27.74 36.48 20.60
CA ASP A 85 28.22 37.79 21.04
C ASP A 85 28.03 38.05 22.55
N ASN A 86 27.37 37.15 23.29
CA ASN A 86 27.10 37.28 24.73
C ASN A 86 27.36 35.95 25.47
N PRO A 87 28.61 35.69 25.93
CA PRO A 87 28.98 34.48 26.66
C PRO A 87 28.10 34.19 27.88
N GLY A 88 27.66 35.23 28.60
CA GLY A 88 26.77 35.08 29.75
C GLY A 88 25.39 34.47 29.43
N SER A 89 24.97 34.49 28.15
CA SER A 89 23.76 33.78 27.72
C SER A 89 23.97 32.27 27.54
N PHE A 90 25.20 31.82 27.27
CA PHE A 90 25.59 30.42 27.24
C PHE A 90 25.79 29.86 28.65
N ASP A 91 26.51 30.59 29.52
CA ASP A 91 26.71 30.24 30.94
C ASP A 91 25.38 29.97 31.68
N ARG A 92 24.31 30.66 31.27
CA ARG A 92 22.95 30.52 31.83
C ARG A 92 22.21 29.26 31.39
N ILE A 93 22.69 28.51 30.41
CA ILE A 93 22.08 27.25 29.98
C ILE A 93 22.12 26.22 31.13
N PRO A 94 23.29 25.80 31.66
CA PRO A 94 23.36 24.85 32.76
C PRO A 94 23.03 25.47 34.13
N THR A 95 23.25 26.78 34.33
CA THR A 95 23.06 27.42 35.66
C THR A 95 21.64 27.94 35.92
N TYR A 96 20.83 28.16 34.88
CA TYR A 96 19.47 28.70 35.01
C TYR A 96 18.44 27.95 34.16
N TRP A 97 18.60 27.89 32.83
CA TRP A 97 17.55 27.43 31.93
C TRP A 97 17.20 25.95 32.12
N LEU A 98 18.19 25.06 32.06
CA LEU A 98 17.96 23.62 32.24
C LEU A 98 17.48 23.27 33.67
N PRO A 99 18.08 23.79 34.77
CA PRO A 99 17.54 23.61 36.12
C PRO A 99 16.09 24.12 36.29
N HIS A 100 15.74 25.25 35.67
CA HIS A 100 14.39 25.82 35.78
C HIS A 100 13.35 24.95 35.06
N ILE A 101 13.65 24.45 33.86
CA ILE A 101 12.80 23.51 33.12
C ILE A 101 12.54 22.24 33.96
N ARG A 102 13.60 21.65 34.54
CA ARG A 102 13.50 20.51 35.46
C ARG A 102 12.64 20.83 36.69
N GLN A 103 12.79 22.01 37.30
CA GLN A 103 12.03 22.43 38.48
C GLN A 103 10.51 22.51 38.21
N LEU A 104 10.11 22.81 36.96
CA LEU A 104 8.70 22.84 36.54
C LEU A 104 8.11 21.45 36.28
N GLY A 105 8.92 20.38 36.36
CA GLY A 105 8.52 19.01 36.04
C GLY A 105 8.41 18.72 34.54
N VAL A 106 9.01 19.57 33.70
CA VAL A 106 8.99 19.41 32.24
C VAL A 106 10.12 18.46 31.82
N ASN A 107 9.78 17.40 31.11
CA ASN A 107 10.70 16.36 30.64
C ASN A 107 10.45 16.09 29.15
N VAL A 108 10.93 17.01 28.31
CA VAL A 108 10.83 16.96 26.85
C VAL A 108 12.21 17.25 26.23
N PRO A 109 12.47 16.84 24.98
CA PRO A 109 13.75 17.09 24.34
C PRO A 109 14.13 18.57 24.29
N VAL A 110 15.44 18.84 24.38
CA VAL A 110 16.03 20.17 24.34
C VAL A 110 17.06 20.25 23.23
N ILE A 111 16.96 21.30 22.42
CA ILE A 111 17.94 21.68 21.39
C ILE A 111 18.64 22.96 21.87
N LEU A 112 19.96 22.98 21.92
CA LEU A 112 20.71 24.22 22.15
C LEU A 112 20.87 24.96 20.82
N VAL A 113 20.70 26.29 20.83
CA VAL A 113 20.71 27.10 19.60
C VAL A 113 21.67 28.28 19.74
N GLY A 114 22.84 28.17 19.11
CA GLY A 114 23.86 29.22 19.11
C GLY A 114 23.60 30.24 18.02
N ASN A 115 22.92 31.34 18.34
CA ASN A 115 22.54 32.35 17.36
C ASN A 115 23.61 33.45 17.15
N LYS A 116 23.45 34.19 16.05
CA LYS A 116 24.33 35.28 15.59
C LYS A 116 25.76 34.84 15.22
N ILE A 117 25.92 33.66 14.60
CA ILE A 117 27.23 33.21 14.08
C ILE A 117 27.88 34.21 13.12
N ASP A 118 27.11 35.12 12.50
CA ASP A 118 27.62 36.20 11.64
C ASP A 118 28.44 37.26 12.38
N LEU A 119 28.43 37.27 13.72
CA LEU A 119 29.26 38.12 14.56
C LEU A 119 30.55 37.44 15.01
N ARG A 120 30.73 36.15 14.73
CA ARG A 120 31.95 35.38 15.05
C ARG A 120 33.07 35.77 14.08
N GLY A 121 34.17 36.29 14.62
CA GLY A 121 35.37 36.65 13.85
C GLY A 121 36.46 35.59 13.95
N GLY A 122 36.80 34.95 12.82
CA GLY A 122 37.88 33.96 12.72
C GLY A 122 37.40 32.54 12.39
N GLU A 123 38.34 31.66 12.04
CA GLU A 123 38.09 30.22 11.94
C GLU A 123 38.07 29.63 13.35
N VAL A 124 36.88 29.31 13.85
CA VAL A 124 36.71 28.43 15.03
C VAL A 124 36.62 26.99 14.50
N THR A 125 37.36 26.07 15.11
CA THR A 125 37.25 24.64 14.78
C THR A 125 36.12 23.99 15.57
N ASN A 126 35.58 22.90 15.04
CA ASN A 126 34.45 22.18 15.62
C ASN A 126 34.76 21.69 17.04
N GLU A 127 36.02 21.27 17.23
CA GLU A 127 36.58 20.76 18.49
C GLU A 127 36.38 21.74 19.65
N ALA A 128 36.51 23.05 19.39
CA ALA A 128 36.34 24.07 20.43
C ALA A 128 34.87 24.23 20.89
N LEU A 129 33.90 23.94 20.02
CA LEU A 129 32.48 23.92 20.37
C LEU A 129 32.10 22.60 21.07
N GLU A 130 32.70 21.48 20.64
CA GLU A 130 32.55 20.17 21.26
C GLU A 130 32.94 20.18 22.75
N ASP A 131 34.11 20.73 23.07
CA ASP A 131 34.65 20.80 24.44
C ASP A 131 33.72 21.56 25.41
N GLU A 132 32.98 22.57 24.94
CA GLU A 132 32.04 23.37 25.76
C GLU A 132 30.68 22.69 25.92
N ILE A 133 30.22 21.92 24.93
CA ILE A 133 28.85 21.37 24.89
C ILE A 133 28.74 19.95 25.45
N VAL A 134 29.75 19.11 25.22
CA VAL A 134 29.79 17.72 25.71
C VAL A 134 29.58 17.61 27.23
N PRO A 135 30.14 18.48 28.10
CA PRO A 135 29.83 18.48 29.52
C PRO A 135 28.34 18.68 29.84
N ILE A 136 27.67 19.59 29.14
CA ILE A 136 26.25 19.90 29.32
C ILE A 136 25.40 18.68 28.92
N MET A 137 25.67 18.05 27.77
CA MET A 137 24.92 16.87 27.31
C MET A 137 25.05 15.66 28.25
N ASN A 138 26.21 15.50 28.91
CA ASN A 138 26.43 14.41 29.87
C ASN A 138 25.65 14.60 31.20
N GLU A 139 25.51 15.85 31.66
CA GLU A 139 24.73 16.22 32.86
C GLU A 139 23.22 16.29 32.58
N PHE A 140 22.84 16.78 31.39
CA PHE A 140 21.47 17.05 30.99
C PHE A 140 21.01 16.11 29.87
N LYS A 141 20.54 14.92 30.26
CA LYS A 141 20.03 13.85 29.36
C LYS A 141 18.90 14.29 28.43
N GLU A 142 18.21 15.38 28.74
CA GLU A 142 17.18 16.00 27.90
C GLU A 142 17.76 16.79 26.71
N VAL A 143 19.04 17.18 26.75
CA VAL A 143 19.71 17.88 25.65
C VAL A 143 20.13 16.87 24.59
N GLU A 144 19.50 16.92 23.41
CA GLU A 144 19.78 15.97 22.33
C GLU A 144 20.91 16.45 21.40
N THR A 145 20.97 17.75 21.09
CA THR A 145 21.97 18.32 20.18
C THR A 145 22.11 19.84 20.33
N CYS A 146 23.12 20.42 19.69
CA CYS A 146 23.27 21.85 19.50
C CYS A 146 23.35 22.21 18.01
N VAL A 147 22.67 23.31 17.63
CA VAL A 147 22.67 23.86 16.28
C VAL A 147 23.13 25.31 16.34
N GLU A 148 24.18 25.65 15.61
CA GLU A 148 24.59 27.05 15.47
C GLU A 148 23.95 27.68 14.23
N CYS A 149 23.40 28.89 14.35
CA CYS A 149 22.65 29.57 13.29
C CYS A 149 22.88 31.09 13.24
N SER A 150 22.53 31.72 12.12
CA SER A 150 22.37 33.18 12.03
C SER A 150 21.03 33.50 11.42
N ALA A 151 20.11 34.05 12.22
CA ALA A 151 18.86 34.62 11.73
C ALA A 151 19.05 35.79 10.75
N LYS A 152 20.23 36.40 10.71
CA LYS A 152 20.55 37.54 9.83
C LYS A 152 21.01 37.11 8.44
N LEU A 153 21.72 35.99 8.34
CA LEU A 153 22.16 35.37 7.09
C LEU A 153 21.31 34.15 6.69
N PRO A 154 20.08 34.00 7.21
CA PRO A 154 19.40 32.74 7.54
C PRO A 154 20.21 31.46 7.29
N LEU A 155 21.33 31.34 8.02
CA LEU A 155 22.19 30.16 7.97
C LEU A 155 21.78 29.24 9.11
N ASN A 156 21.53 27.97 8.79
CA ASN A 156 21.10 26.90 9.70
C ASN A 156 19.77 27.17 10.45
N VAL A 157 18.93 28.11 9.97
CA VAL A 157 17.66 28.45 10.66
C VAL A 157 16.66 27.31 10.54
N SER A 158 16.51 26.71 9.36
CA SER A 158 15.60 25.57 9.12
C SER A 158 16.04 24.33 9.89
N GLU A 159 17.35 24.13 10.02
CA GLU A 159 18.00 23.01 10.69
C GLU A 159 17.66 22.97 12.19
N VAL A 160 17.55 24.13 12.85
CA VAL A 160 17.05 24.23 14.24
C VAL A 160 15.66 23.57 14.37
N PHE A 161 14.75 23.88 13.45
CA PHE A 161 13.38 23.35 13.47
C PHE A 161 13.32 21.89 13.02
N TYR A 162 14.16 21.48 12.07
CA TYR A 162 14.31 20.09 11.63
C TYR A 162 14.76 19.17 12.78
N PHE A 163 15.86 19.53 13.48
CA PHE A 163 16.33 18.74 14.62
C PHE A 163 15.32 18.76 15.78
N ALA A 164 14.63 19.88 16.01
CA ALA A 164 13.57 19.95 17.00
C ALA A 164 12.38 19.02 16.65
N GLN A 165 11.94 18.94 15.39
CA GLN A 165 10.92 17.97 14.97
C GLN A 165 11.41 16.53 15.14
N LYS A 166 12.61 16.20 14.66
CA LYS A 166 13.16 14.83 14.78
C LYS A 166 13.35 14.38 16.23
N ALA A 167 13.69 15.27 17.15
CA ALA A 167 13.78 14.94 18.58
C ALA A 167 12.44 14.46 19.17
N VAL A 168 11.32 15.04 18.73
CA VAL A 168 9.97 14.63 19.17
C VAL A 168 9.50 13.36 18.45
N LEU A 169 9.78 13.27 17.16
CA LEU A 169 9.26 12.20 16.31
C LEU A 169 10.11 10.93 16.38
N HIS A 170 11.39 11.01 16.71
CA HIS A 170 12.31 9.88 16.74
C HIS A 170 13.13 9.83 18.03
N PRO A 171 12.49 9.87 19.21
CA PRO A 171 13.20 10.07 20.47
C PRO A 171 14.21 8.96 20.74
N THR A 172 15.41 9.34 21.17
CA THR A 172 16.49 8.38 21.52
C THR A 172 16.20 7.67 22.84
N ALA A 173 15.57 8.39 23.78
CA ALA A 173 15.41 7.99 25.16
C ALA A 173 14.77 6.60 25.42
N PRO A 174 13.74 6.12 24.70
CA PRO A 174 13.21 4.76 24.91
C PRO A 174 14.07 3.66 24.26
N LEU A 175 14.87 4.00 23.24
CA LEU A 175 15.65 3.02 22.47
C LEU A 175 16.97 2.64 23.15
N TYR A 176 17.72 3.62 23.65
CA TYR A 176 19.14 3.49 23.96
C TYR A 176 19.52 4.25 25.24
N ASP A 177 20.50 3.75 26.00
CA ASP A 177 21.16 4.55 27.05
C ASP A 177 22.53 5.04 26.57
N SER A 178 22.67 6.36 26.50
CA SER A 178 23.89 7.03 26.06
C SER A 178 25.07 6.86 27.01
N ARG A 179 24.85 6.52 28.28
CA ARG A 179 25.93 6.34 29.28
C ARG A 179 26.56 4.95 29.23
N ASP A 180 25.72 3.93 29.14
CA ASP A 180 26.14 2.53 29.13
C ASP A 180 26.39 2.03 27.70
N HIS A 181 26.09 2.85 26.68
CA HIS A 181 26.21 2.57 25.25
C HIS A 181 25.48 1.29 24.79
N VAL A 182 24.30 1.02 25.36
CA VAL A 182 23.49 -0.18 25.09
C VAL A 182 22.03 0.13 24.77
N LEU A 183 21.40 -0.73 23.96
CA LEU A 183 19.95 -0.76 23.75
C LEU A 183 19.22 -1.04 25.06
N LYS A 184 18.09 -0.35 25.29
CA LYS A 184 17.26 -0.57 26.48
C LYS A 184 16.48 -1.89 26.38
N PRO A 185 16.18 -2.56 27.51
CA PRO A 185 15.53 -3.88 27.50
C PRO A 185 14.21 -3.95 26.71
N LYS A 186 13.37 -2.90 26.75
CA LYS A 186 12.15 -2.83 25.92
C LYS A 186 12.47 -2.81 24.41
N CYS A 187 13.48 -2.04 23.99
CA CYS A 187 13.89 -1.95 22.59
C CYS A 187 14.48 -3.28 22.10
N VAL A 188 15.33 -3.92 22.93
CA VAL A 188 15.82 -5.27 22.66
C VAL A 188 14.67 -6.26 22.52
N ALA A 189 13.70 -6.28 23.43
CA ALA A 189 12.55 -7.17 23.33
C ALA A 189 11.71 -6.93 22.06
N ALA A 190 11.49 -5.66 21.70
CA ALA A 190 10.76 -5.28 20.49
C ALA A 190 11.47 -5.75 19.21
N LEU A 191 12.78 -5.48 19.10
CA LEU A 191 13.60 -5.89 17.95
C LEU A 191 13.78 -7.41 17.86
N LYS A 192 13.94 -8.12 18.99
CA LYS A 192 13.94 -9.61 19.02
C LYS A 192 12.63 -10.18 18.50
N ARG A 193 11.49 -9.59 18.86
CA ARG A 193 10.19 -10.00 18.29
C ARG A 193 10.15 -9.75 16.77
N ILE A 194 10.63 -8.60 16.30
CA ILE A 194 10.67 -8.29 14.85
C ILE A 194 11.55 -9.30 14.10
N PHE A 195 12.76 -9.57 14.61
CA PHE A 195 13.65 -10.61 14.06
C PHE A 195 12.91 -11.95 13.89
N LYS A 196 12.26 -12.45 14.94
CA LYS A 196 11.48 -13.71 14.92
C LYS A 196 10.25 -13.71 14.00
N LEU A 197 9.80 -12.55 13.53
CA LEU A 197 8.73 -12.42 12.54
C LEU A 197 9.26 -12.29 11.10
N CYS A 198 10.51 -11.89 10.93
CA CYS A 198 11.20 -11.85 9.64
C CYS A 198 11.90 -13.17 9.31
N ASP A 199 12.34 -13.90 10.33
CA ASP A 199 12.80 -15.29 10.27
C ASP A 199 11.56 -16.13 9.93
N ALA A 200 11.34 -16.39 8.65
CA ALA A 200 10.15 -17.03 8.13
C ALA A 200 10.21 -18.55 8.37
N ASN A 201 11.39 -19.14 8.18
CA ASN A 201 11.62 -20.58 8.29
C ASN A 201 11.90 -21.09 9.73
N LYS A 202 12.08 -20.18 10.71
CA LYS A 202 12.38 -20.44 12.14
C LYS A 202 13.70 -21.17 12.39
N ASP A 203 14.70 -20.98 11.53
CA ASP A 203 16.04 -21.52 11.68
C ASP A 203 16.94 -20.66 12.62
N GLY A 204 16.55 -19.41 12.89
CA GLY A 204 17.26 -18.47 13.77
C GLY A 204 18.31 -17.58 13.09
N ILE A 205 18.33 -17.48 11.76
CA ILE A 205 19.00 -16.42 10.99
C ILE A 205 17.97 -15.65 10.15
N LEU A 206 18.41 -14.53 9.55
CA LEU A 206 17.75 -13.90 8.42
C LEU A 206 18.64 -14.04 7.20
N ASP A 207 18.19 -14.80 6.21
CA ASP A 207 18.92 -15.02 4.96
C ASP A 207 18.79 -13.84 3.97
N ALA A 208 19.33 -14.01 2.75
CA ALA A 208 19.27 -12.97 1.72
C ALA A 208 17.85 -12.70 1.19
N SER A 209 16.92 -13.68 1.25
CA SER A 209 15.52 -13.52 0.88
C SER A 209 14.76 -12.80 1.99
N GLU A 210 14.89 -13.27 3.22
CA GLU A 210 14.21 -12.73 4.41
C GLU A 210 14.64 -11.29 4.71
N LEU A 211 15.94 -10.97 4.57
CA LEU A 211 16.43 -9.60 4.70
C LEU A 211 15.88 -8.68 3.58
N ASN A 212 15.71 -9.19 2.37
CA ASN A 212 15.11 -8.43 1.27
C ASN A 212 13.61 -8.22 1.44
N GLU A 213 12.89 -9.21 1.98
CA GLU A 213 11.48 -9.09 2.31
C GLU A 213 11.27 -8.12 3.49
N PHE A 214 12.07 -8.23 4.55
CA PHE A 214 12.12 -7.25 5.64
C PHE A 214 12.36 -5.83 5.15
N GLN A 215 13.28 -5.66 4.19
CA GLN A 215 13.60 -4.36 3.60
C GLN A 215 12.45 -3.80 2.76
N ARG A 216 11.89 -4.61 1.86
CA ARG A 216 10.69 -4.24 1.10
C ARG A 216 9.52 -3.93 2.03
N LYS A 217 9.36 -4.67 3.13
CA LYS A 217 8.31 -4.43 4.12
C LYS A 217 8.53 -3.12 4.89
N CYS A 218 9.75 -2.77 5.29
CA CYS A 218 10.01 -1.60 6.14
C CYS A 218 10.26 -0.30 5.36
N PHE A 219 10.87 -0.39 4.19
CA PHE A 219 11.42 0.74 3.42
C PHE A 219 11.01 0.75 1.95
N ASP A 220 10.13 -0.18 1.54
CA ASP A 220 9.54 -0.31 0.20
C ASP A 220 10.57 -0.49 -0.95
N ALA A 221 11.82 -0.81 -0.61
CA ALA A 221 12.93 -1.10 -1.52
C ALA A 221 13.70 -2.38 -1.10
N PRO A 222 14.20 -3.20 -2.04
CA PRO A 222 15.12 -4.30 -1.75
C PRO A 222 16.58 -3.81 -1.63
N LEU A 223 17.43 -4.63 -1.02
CA LEU A 223 18.89 -4.46 -1.01
C LEU A 223 19.52 -5.05 -2.27
N GLN A 224 20.60 -4.42 -2.74
CA GLN A 224 21.49 -5.08 -3.69
C GLN A 224 22.36 -6.12 -2.98
N LEU A 225 22.74 -7.19 -3.68
CA LEU A 225 23.56 -8.28 -3.11
C LEU A 225 24.88 -7.77 -2.51
N GLN A 226 25.53 -6.81 -3.19
CA GLN A 226 26.78 -6.20 -2.73
C GLN A 226 26.60 -5.34 -1.47
N GLU A 227 25.45 -4.67 -1.31
CA GLU A 227 25.13 -3.95 -0.07
C GLU A 227 24.98 -4.97 1.07
N LEU A 228 24.21 -6.04 0.84
CA LEU A 228 23.94 -7.14 1.79
C LEU A 228 25.23 -7.81 2.30
N GLU A 229 26.17 -8.11 1.40
CA GLU A 229 27.50 -8.63 1.75
C GLU A 229 28.30 -7.63 2.60
N GLY A 230 28.21 -6.33 2.29
CA GLY A 230 28.80 -5.26 3.10
C GLY A 230 28.25 -5.19 4.54
N ILE A 231 26.95 -5.41 4.72
CA ILE A 231 26.31 -5.50 6.05
C ILE A 231 26.88 -6.69 6.82
N LYS A 232 26.85 -7.88 6.19
CA LYS A 232 27.32 -9.14 6.78
C LYS A 232 28.79 -9.03 7.19
N ALA A 233 29.65 -8.48 6.33
CA ALA A 233 31.06 -8.25 6.63
C ALA A 233 31.26 -7.30 7.84
N MET A 234 30.56 -6.16 7.86
CA MET A 234 30.63 -5.18 8.94
C MET A 234 30.18 -5.76 10.30
N VAL A 235 29.09 -6.53 10.30
CA VAL A 235 28.60 -7.24 11.50
C VAL A 235 29.58 -8.33 11.94
N GLN A 236 30.10 -9.14 11.01
CA GLN A 236 31.03 -10.23 11.30
C GLN A 236 32.37 -9.74 11.89
N GLU A 237 32.82 -8.54 11.53
CA GLU A 237 34.04 -7.92 12.06
C GLU A 237 33.88 -7.43 13.51
N HIS A 238 32.67 -7.00 13.91
CA HIS A 238 32.46 -6.25 15.16
C HIS A 238 31.53 -6.93 16.19
N ALA A 239 30.76 -7.95 15.78
CA ALA A 239 29.84 -8.68 16.65
C ALA A 239 30.10 -10.19 16.57
N GLU A 240 30.77 -10.75 17.57
CA GLU A 240 31.01 -12.19 17.65
C GLU A 240 29.69 -12.98 17.63
N GLY A 241 29.54 -13.88 16.65
CA GLY A 241 28.29 -14.63 16.43
C GLY A 241 27.16 -13.81 15.77
N GLY A 242 27.43 -12.60 15.29
CA GLY A 242 26.45 -11.75 14.60
C GLY A 242 26.01 -12.26 13.21
N VAL A 243 26.81 -13.09 12.56
CA VAL A 243 26.47 -13.79 11.31
C VAL A 243 26.72 -15.29 11.51
N ARG A 244 25.85 -16.15 10.96
CA ARG A 244 25.97 -17.61 11.02
C ARG A 244 25.60 -18.19 9.66
N GLY A 245 26.53 -18.92 9.02
CA GLY A 245 26.34 -19.32 7.62
C GLY A 245 26.31 -18.07 6.73
N ASP A 246 25.28 -17.97 5.88
CA ASP A 246 25.03 -16.78 5.04
C ASP A 246 23.86 -15.91 5.55
N GLY A 247 23.52 -15.98 6.85
CA GLY A 247 22.43 -15.21 7.43
C GLY A 247 22.80 -14.42 8.69
N LEU A 248 22.10 -13.32 8.90
CA LEU A 248 22.24 -12.43 10.05
C LEU A 248 21.57 -13.06 11.28
N THR A 249 22.26 -13.15 12.42
CA THR A 249 21.65 -13.70 13.66
C THR A 249 20.87 -12.62 14.43
N GLU A 250 20.09 -13.05 15.43
CA GLU A 250 19.41 -12.13 16.36
C GLU A 250 20.40 -11.13 17.00
N ALA A 251 21.61 -11.57 17.33
CA ALA A 251 22.68 -10.73 17.86
C ALA A 251 23.21 -9.73 16.83
N GLY A 252 23.39 -10.16 15.58
CA GLY A 252 23.80 -9.28 14.48
C GLY A 252 22.75 -8.21 14.14
N PHE A 253 21.47 -8.57 14.17
CA PHE A 253 20.35 -7.66 13.96
C PHE A 253 20.26 -6.59 15.06
N LEU A 254 20.44 -6.97 16.32
CA LEU A 254 20.50 -6.02 17.44
C LEU A 254 21.74 -5.11 17.37
N TYR A 255 22.91 -5.66 17.00
CA TYR A 255 24.12 -4.87 16.80
C TYR A 255 23.96 -3.84 15.68
N LEU A 256 23.37 -4.24 14.55
CA LEU A 256 23.08 -3.35 13.43
C LEU A 256 22.19 -2.16 13.84
N HIS A 257 21.09 -2.40 14.56
CA HIS A 257 20.24 -1.34 15.08
C HIS A 257 20.96 -0.45 16.11
N THR A 258 21.88 -1.01 16.89
CA THR A 258 22.75 -0.24 17.79
C THR A 258 23.64 0.74 17.00
N ILE A 259 24.23 0.30 15.89
CA ILE A 259 25.06 1.14 15.01
C ILE A 259 24.24 2.23 14.32
N PHE A 260 22.99 1.98 13.93
CA PHE A 260 22.12 3.05 13.40
C PHE A 260 21.91 4.16 14.43
N ILE A 261 21.56 3.80 15.67
CA ILE A 261 21.30 4.77 16.75
C ILE A 261 22.58 5.55 17.07
N GLN A 262 23.73 4.87 17.21
CA GLN A 262 25.03 5.52 17.45
C GLN A 262 25.45 6.47 16.32
N ARG A 263 25.02 6.23 15.08
CA ARG A 263 25.25 7.11 13.91
C ARG A 263 24.13 8.14 13.69
N GLY A 264 23.25 8.38 14.67
CA GLY A 264 22.16 9.34 14.59
C GLY A 264 20.99 8.92 13.69
N ARG A 265 20.99 7.70 13.13
CA ARG A 265 19.94 7.15 12.26
C ARG A 265 18.79 6.53 13.08
N LEU A 266 18.26 7.32 14.01
CA LEU A 266 17.14 6.95 14.90
C LEU A 266 15.88 6.59 14.09
N GLU A 267 15.63 7.39 13.05
CA GLU A 267 14.63 7.20 12.00
C GLU A 267 14.53 5.74 11.52
N THR A 268 15.63 5.16 11.04
CA THR A 268 15.67 3.79 10.50
C THR A 268 15.13 2.77 11.50
N THR A 269 15.50 2.88 12.78
CA THR A 269 15.00 1.97 13.82
C THR A 269 13.54 2.22 14.16
N TRP A 270 13.11 3.48 14.20
CA TRP A 270 11.71 3.85 14.45
C TRP A 270 10.77 3.46 13.31
N THR A 271 11.20 3.54 12.05
CA THR A 271 10.43 3.08 10.89
C THR A 271 10.16 1.59 10.97
N VAL A 272 11.17 0.78 11.30
CA VAL A 272 11.01 -0.66 11.55
C VAL A 272 10.05 -0.92 12.71
N LEU A 273 10.24 -0.28 13.87
CA LEU A 273 9.34 -0.43 15.02
C LEU A 273 7.87 -0.08 14.66
N ARG A 274 7.65 1.01 13.92
CA ARG A 274 6.31 1.45 13.49
C ARG A 274 5.66 0.51 12.48
N LYS A 275 6.40 0.01 11.49
CA LYS A 275 5.86 -0.96 10.50
C LYS A 275 5.40 -2.26 11.18
N PHE A 276 6.00 -2.62 12.32
CA PHE A 276 5.59 -3.75 13.16
C PHE A 276 4.65 -3.39 14.33
N GLY A 277 4.06 -2.19 14.31
CA GLY A 277 2.94 -1.79 15.17
C GLY A 277 3.27 -1.12 16.51
N TYR A 278 4.56 -0.87 16.81
CA TYR A 278 5.00 -0.28 18.08
C TYR A 278 4.80 1.24 18.16
N ALA A 279 4.47 1.72 19.36
CA ALA A 279 4.42 3.13 19.72
C ALA A 279 5.72 3.63 20.40
N GLU A 280 5.74 4.90 20.81
CA GLU A 280 6.87 5.60 21.45
C GLU A 280 7.30 4.97 22.80
N ASP A 281 6.40 4.26 23.48
CA ASP A 281 6.62 3.50 24.72
C ASP A 281 7.14 2.07 24.50
N LEU A 282 7.30 1.68 23.23
CA LEU A 282 7.67 0.35 22.74
C LEU A 282 6.64 -0.74 23.07
N GLU A 283 5.36 -0.37 23.15
CA GLU A 283 4.23 -1.29 23.25
C GLU A 283 3.44 -1.30 21.93
N LEU A 284 2.75 -2.41 21.61
CA LEU A 284 1.99 -2.52 20.37
C LEU A 284 0.68 -1.73 20.49
N THR A 285 0.39 -0.88 19.51
CA THR A 285 -0.81 -0.04 19.54
C THR A 285 -2.10 -0.86 19.53
N GLU A 286 -3.13 -0.40 20.26
CA GLU A 286 -4.44 -1.06 20.28
C GLU A 286 -5.04 -1.15 18.87
N SER A 287 -4.88 -0.11 18.05
CA SER A 287 -5.31 -0.11 16.64
C SER A 287 -4.56 -1.12 15.77
N PHE A 288 -3.32 -1.46 16.12
CA PHE A 288 -2.59 -2.54 15.45
C PHE A 288 -3.14 -3.90 15.91
N LEU A 289 -3.26 -4.16 17.21
CA LEU A 289 -3.75 -5.45 17.74
C LEU A 289 -5.24 -5.72 17.40
N LEU A 290 -6.06 -4.68 17.41
CA LEU A 290 -7.51 -4.71 17.25
C LEU A 290 -7.94 -3.73 16.14
N PRO A 291 -7.67 -4.04 14.86
CA PRO A 291 -8.20 -3.25 13.75
C PRO A 291 -9.74 -3.23 13.79
N LYS A 292 -10.33 -2.17 13.23
CA LYS A 292 -11.79 -1.98 13.26
C LYS A 292 -12.51 -3.13 12.53
N PHE A 293 -13.26 -3.93 13.28
CA PHE A 293 -14.00 -5.08 12.76
C PHE A 293 -15.42 -5.12 13.37
N ASP A 294 -16.39 -4.56 12.65
CA ASP A 294 -17.77 -4.42 13.12
C ASP A 294 -18.58 -5.69 12.83
N VAL A 295 -18.93 -6.45 13.89
CA VAL A 295 -19.76 -7.67 13.78
C VAL A 295 -21.23 -7.31 14.01
N PRO A 296 -22.14 -7.50 13.02
CA PRO A 296 -23.56 -7.24 13.21
C PRO A 296 -24.20 -8.15 14.26
N ALA A 297 -25.24 -7.64 14.94
CA ALA A 297 -26.00 -8.43 15.89
C ALA A 297 -26.62 -9.67 15.22
N ASP A 298 -26.62 -10.81 15.92
CA ASP A 298 -27.11 -12.12 15.44
C ASP A 298 -26.21 -12.81 14.38
N CYS A 299 -25.09 -12.20 13.99
CA CYS A 299 -24.02 -12.87 13.24
C CYS A 299 -22.99 -13.55 14.17
N SER A 300 -22.02 -14.25 13.58
CA SER A 300 -20.87 -14.84 14.27
C SER A 300 -19.62 -14.65 13.42
N VAL A 301 -18.45 -14.99 13.94
CA VAL A 301 -17.17 -14.86 13.24
C VAL A 301 -16.56 -16.25 13.11
N GLU A 302 -16.05 -16.55 11.93
CA GLU A 302 -15.26 -17.76 11.64
C GLU A 302 -13.93 -17.34 11.02
N LEU A 303 -12.95 -18.26 10.98
CA LEU A 303 -11.77 -18.08 10.15
C LEU A 303 -12.19 -18.08 8.67
N SER A 304 -11.59 -17.19 7.87
CA SER A 304 -11.66 -17.25 6.41
C SER A 304 -10.68 -18.32 5.88
N PRO A 305 -10.73 -18.67 4.58
CA PRO A 305 -9.73 -19.57 3.99
C PRO A 305 -8.28 -19.11 4.22
N LEU A 306 -8.02 -17.79 4.16
CA LEU A 306 -6.71 -17.21 4.45
C LEU A 306 -6.32 -17.36 5.92
N GLY A 307 -7.28 -17.25 6.84
CA GLY A 307 -7.06 -17.49 8.26
C GLY A 307 -6.69 -18.95 8.56
N TYR A 308 -7.34 -19.92 7.91
CA TYR A 308 -6.96 -21.33 8.00
C TYR A 308 -5.57 -21.58 7.41
N GLN A 309 -5.30 -21.05 6.21
CA GLN A 309 -3.99 -21.17 5.55
C GLN A 309 -2.86 -20.69 6.47
N PHE A 310 -2.96 -19.47 6.99
CA PHE A 310 -1.97 -18.90 7.90
C PHE A 310 -1.73 -19.76 9.15
N PHE A 311 -2.79 -20.27 9.80
CA PHE A 311 -2.61 -21.13 10.97
C PHE A 311 -2.06 -22.52 10.62
N THR A 312 -2.27 -23.03 9.41
CA THR A 312 -1.62 -24.24 8.92
C THR A 312 -0.13 -24.00 8.65
N GLU A 313 0.24 -22.92 7.97
CA GLU A 313 1.64 -22.55 7.71
C GLU A 313 2.43 -22.38 9.03
N ILE A 314 1.85 -21.69 10.02
CA ILE A 314 2.45 -21.55 11.36
C ILE A 314 2.63 -22.91 12.07
N PHE A 315 1.75 -23.88 11.82
CA PHE A 315 1.86 -25.22 12.36
C PHE A 315 3.01 -25.99 11.69
N GLU A 316 3.02 -26.05 10.36
CA GLU A 316 4.03 -26.78 9.57
C GLU A 316 5.45 -26.25 9.76
N ILE A 317 5.60 -24.95 10.03
CA ILE A 317 6.89 -24.32 10.36
C ILE A 317 7.34 -24.63 11.79
N ALA A 318 6.42 -24.96 12.70
CA ALA A 318 6.69 -25.22 14.11
C ALA A 318 6.90 -26.69 14.46
N ASP A 319 6.26 -27.61 13.70
CA ASP A 319 6.42 -29.06 13.75
C ASP A 319 7.81 -29.45 13.21
N LYS A 320 8.81 -29.47 14.10
CA LYS A 320 10.23 -29.60 13.71
C LYS A 320 10.71 -31.03 13.63
N ASP A 321 10.03 -31.97 14.29
CA ASP A 321 10.26 -33.40 14.16
C ASP A 321 9.34 -34.09 13.12
N GLN A 322 8.41 -33.34 12.52
CA GLN A 322 7.48 -33.78 11.47
C GLN A 322 6.57 -34.92 11.91
N ASP A 323 6.11 -34.87 13.16
CA ASP A 323 5.24 -35.88 13.77
C ASP A 323 3.74 -35.60 13.57
N GLY A 324 3.37 -34.42 13.07
CA GLY A 324 2.00 -34.00 12.82
C GLY A 324 1.28 -33.44 14.06
N ALA A 325 2.03 -33.19 15.14
CA ALA A 325 1.59 -32.56 16.37
C ALA A 325 2.56 -31.44 16.81
N LEU A 326 2.15 -30.63 17.79
CA LEU A 326 3.00 -29.63 18.43
C LEU A 326 3.18 -29.97 19.90
N ASN A 327 4.42 -30.26 20.28
CA ASN A 327 4.79 -30.51 21.66
C ASN A 327 4.90 -29.20 22.47
N ALA A 328 5.12 -29.32 23.79
CA ALA A 328 5.15 -28.15 24.68
C ALA A 328 6.26 -27.12 24.34
N SER A 329 7.40 -27.57 23.81
CA SER A 329 8.52 -26.70 23.43
C SER A 329 8.24 -25.96 22.11
N GLU A 330 7.58 -26.62 21.16
CA GLU A 330 7.19 -26.00 19.89
C GLU A 330 6.07 -24.98 20.07
N LEU A 331 5.07 -25.31 20.91
CA LEU A 331 4.05 -24.34 21.32
C LEU A 331 4.66 -23.11 22.02
N GLU A 332 5.70 -23.28 22.84
CA GLU A 332 6.42 -22.14 23.44
C GLU A 332 7.16 -21.32 22.37
N GLN A 333 7.74 -21.96 21.35
CA GLN A 333 8.38 -21.27 20.21
C GLN A 333 7.36 -20.51 19.35
N VAL A 334 6.21 -21.09 19.01
CA VAL A 334 5.12 -20.43 18.26
C VAL A 334 4.67 -19.17 18.98
N PHE A 335 4.42 -19.26 20.29
CA PHE A 335 3.92 -18.13 21.07
C PHE A 335 5.03 -17.17 21.55
N ALA A 336 6.30 -17.37 21.20
CA ALA A 336 7.42 -16.54 21.63
C ALA A 336 7.42 -15.09 21.07
N THR A 337 6.56 -14.79 20.10
CA THR A 337 6.29 -13.44 19.57
C THR A 337 5.02 -12.80 20.16
N SER A 338 4.39 -13.45 21.14
CA SER A 338 3.15 -13.03 21.80
C SER A 338 3.35 -12.89 23.32
N PRO A 339 2.35 -12.38 24.08
CA PRO A 339 2.39 -12.38 25.55
C PRO A 339 2.37 -13.77 26.21
N GLY A 340 2.24 -14.84 25.43
CA GLY A 340 2.17 -16.24 25.87
C GLY A 340 1.02 -17.01 25.20
N ASN A 341 0.86 -18.29 25.52
CA ASN A 341 -0.24 -19.10 24.98
C ASN A 341 -1.61 -18.56 25.47
N PRO A 342 -2.55 -18.19 24.56
CA PRO A 342 -3.84 -17.58 24.91
C PRO A 342 -4.75 -18.51 25.71
N TRP A 343 -4.51 -19.82 25.64
CA TRP A 343 -5.33 -20.87 26.25
C TRP A 343 -4.73 -21.46 27.53
N ALA A 344 -3.60 -20.93 28.02
CA ALA A 344 -2.95 -21.40 29.25
C ALA A 344 -3.90 -21.45 30.47
N ALA A 345 -4.85 -20.50 30.56
CA ALA A 345 -5.86 -20.46 31.62
C ALA A 345 -7.02 -21.47 31.44
N GLN A 346 -7.14 -22.12 30.28
CA GLN A 346 -8.27 -22.97 29.89
C GLN A 346 -8.00 -24.49 30.04
N LYS A 347 -6.87 -24.88 30.63
CA LYS A 347 -6.33 -26.27 30.63
C LYS A 347 -5.97 -26.82 29.24
N PHE A 348 -5.69 -25.97 28.25
CA PHE A 348 -5.12 -26.44 26.98
C PHE A 348 -3.85 -27.29 27.24
N PRO A 349 -3.67 -28.46 26.58
CA PRO A 349 -4.41 -28.97 25.41
C PRO A 349 -5.62 -29.89 25.71
N ASP A 350 -6.13 -29.98 26.95
CA ASP A 350 -7.32 -30.80 27.26
C ASP A 350 -8.60 -30.32 26.56
N THR A 351 -8.59 -29.13 25.94
CA THR A 351 -9.72 -28.51 25.24
C THR A 351 -9.91 -28.98 23.79
N THR A 352 -8.94 -29.68 23.22
CA THR A 352 -8.92 -30.07 21.80
C THR A 352 -8.22 -31.42 21.61
N LEU A 353 -8.18 -31.95 20.38
CA LEU A 353 -7.44 -33.18 20.08
C LEU A 353 -5.94 -33.05 20.39
N SER A 354 -5.39 -34.14 20.93
CA SER A 354 -3.97 -34.38 21.06
C SER A 354 -3.67 -35.82 20.64
N ASP A 355 -2.40 -36.11 20.39
CA ASP A 355 -1.90 -37.48 20.26
C ASP A 355 -1.84 -38.21 21.63
N ASP A 356 -1.24 -39.40 21.64
CA ASP A 356 -1.03 -40.22 22.84
C ASP A 356 0.01 -39.62 23.81
N THR A 357 0.93 -38.75 23.36
CA THR A 357 1.89 -38.04 24.22
C THR A 357 1.33 -36.77 24.87
N GLY A 358 0.26 -36.21 24.30
CA GLY A 358 -0.37 -34.96 24.72
C GLY A 358 0.01 -33.73 23.87
N ALA A 359 0.78 -33.92 22.80
CA ALA A 359 1.07 -32.94 21.76
C ALA A 359 -0.17 -32.65 20.90
N VAL A 360 -0.29 -31.42 20.38
CA VAL A 360 -1.52 -30.93 19.73
C VAL A 360 -1.47 -31.18 18.23
N THR A 361 -2.34 -32.03 17.70
CA THR A 361 -2.38 -32.32 16.25
C THR A 361 -2.83 -31.11 15.43
N LEU A 362 -2.53 -31.08 14.14
CA LEU A 362 -3.00 -30.01 13.22
C LEU A 362 -4.52 -29.80 13.29
N GLN A 363 -5.29 -30.89 13.30
CA GLN A 363 -6.74 -30.87 13.48
C GLN A 363 -7.14 -30.23 14.82
N GLY A 364 -6.43 -30.57 15.91
CA GLY A 364 -6.65 -30.00 17.23
C GLY A 364 -6.31 -28.50 17.31
N TRP A 365 -5.25 -28.09 16.62
CA TRP A 365 -4.78 -26.70 16.50
C TRP A 365 -5.79 -25.82 15.75
N LEU A 366 -6.22 -26.24 14.56
CA LEU A 366 -7.22 -25.51 13.76
C LEU A 366 -8.59 -25.48 14.45
N ALA A 367 -8.98 -26.57 15.11
CA ALA A 367 -10.19 -26.61 15.96
C ALA A 367 -10.14 -25.57 17.09
N GLN A 368 -9.00 -25.48 17.80
CA GLN A 368 -8.81 -24.53 18.89
C GLN A 368 -8.86 -23.06 18.42
N TRP A 369 -8.29 -22.73 17.26
CA TRP A 369 -8.41 -21.40 16.66
C TRP A 369 -9.84 -21.10 16.18
N SER A 370 -10.56 -22.07 15.62
CA SER A 370 -11.97 -21.94 15.26
C SER A 370 -12.87 -21.66 16.48
N MET A 371 -12.65 -22.37 17.59
CA MET A 371 -13.34 -22.09 18.86
C MET A 371 -13.01 -20.69 19.39
N THR A 372 -11.73 -20.31 19.39
CA THR A 372 -11.27 -18.99 19.86
C THR A 372 -11.91 -17.88 19.04
N THR A 373 -11.99 -18.04 17.72
CA THR A 373 -12.60 -17.07 16.80
C THR A 373 -14.10 -16.94 17.00
N LEU A 374 -14.81 -18.06 17.20
CA LEU A 374 -16.26 -18.05 17.44
C LEU A 374 -16.63 -17.38 18.77
N LEU A 375 -15.87 -17.65 19.84
CA LEU A 375 -16.16 -17.14 21.18
C LEU A 375 -15.59 -15.74 21.44
N GLU A 376 -14.38 -15.47 20.95
CA GLU A 376 -13.56 -14.29 21.26
C GLU A 376 -12.72 -13.83 20.05
N HIS A 377 -13.33 -13.55 18.89
CA HIS A 377 -12.63 -13.07 17.67
C HIS A 377 -11.60 -11.93 17.88
N ARG A 378 -11.76 -11.10 18.91
CA ARG A 378 -10.78 -10.07 19.29
C ARG A 378 -9.44 -10.66 19.73
N THR A 379 -9.49 -11.80 20.45
CA THR A 379 -8.31 -12.58 20.82
C THR A 379 -7.64 -13.14 19.56
N THR A 380 -8.41 -13.67 18.59
CA THR A 380 -7.84 -14.07 17.29
C THR A 380 -7.18 -12.90 16.55
N LEU A 381 -7.82 -11.73 16.43
CA LEU A 381 -7.24 -10.54 15.79
C LEU A 381 -5.91 -10.12 16.44
N ALA A 382 -5.87 -10.07 17.77
CA ALA A 382 -4.65 -9.75 18.49
C ALA A 382 -3.54 -10.79 18.23
N TYR A 383 -3.87 -12.08 18.15
CA TYR A 383 -2.87 -13.12 17.88
C TYR A 383 -2.43 -13.22 16.43
N LEU A 384 -3.28 -12.89 15.45
CA LEU A 384 -2.86 -12.64 14.07
C LEU A 384 -1.83 -11.51 14.01
N ALA A 385 -2.02 -10.45 14.82
CA ALA A 385 -1.05 -9.37 14.96
C ALA A 385 0.25 -9.80 15.69
N TYR A 386 0.15 -10.61 16.75
CA TYR A 386 1.32 -11.11 17.49
C TYR A 386 2.18 -12.05 16.65
N LEU A 387 1.55 -13.01 15.96
CA LEU A 387 2.18 -14.04 15.14
C LEU A 387 2.61 -13.54 13.75
N GLY A 388 2.15 -12.34 13.33
CA GLY A 388 2.64 -11.65 12.14
C GLY A 388 1.95 -12.03 10.83
N TYR A 389 0.62 -12.16 10.83
CA TYR A 389 -0.17 -12.37 9.62
C TYR A 389 0.26 -11.42 8.48
N PRO A 390 0.51 -11.95 7.26
CA PRO A 390 1.24 -11.21 6.22
C PRO A 390 0.40 -10.17 5.47
N ASP A 391 -0.87 -10.46 5.15
CA ASP A 391 -1.68 -9.56 4.33
C ASP A 391 -2.33 -8.43 5.14
N GLU A 392 -2.58 -7.30 4.49
CA GLU A 392 -3.45 -6.25 5.01
C GLU A 392 -4.65 -6.03 4.05
N PRO A 393 -5.87 -5.76 4.57
CA PRO A 393 -6.19 -5.58 5.99
C PRO A 393 -6.28 -6.91 6.73
N ARG A 394 -5.62 -7.05 7.90
CA ARG A 394 -5.60 -8.27 8.74
C ARG A 394 -6.96 -8.84 9.14
N THR A 395 -8.03 -8.07 8.95
CA THR A 395 -9.41 -8.56 9.06
C THR A 395 -9.80 -9.58 7.97
N SER A 396 -9.04 -9.69 6.87
CA SER A 396 -9.22 -10.67 5.78
C SER A 396 -9.13 -12.13 6.25
N ALA A 397 -8.35 -12.39 7.30
CA ALA A 397 -8.24 -13.70 7.95
C ALA A 397 -9.55 -14.17 8.61
N LEU A 398 -10.53 -13.28 8.79
CA LEU A 398 -11.81 -13.55 9.44
C LEU A 398 -12.97 -13.33 8.48
N GLN A 399 -14.03 -14.13 8.63
CA GLN A 399 -15.29 -13.95 7.91
C GLN A 399 -16.47 -13.78 8.88
N VAL A 400 -17.35 -12.82 8.59
CA VAL A 400 -18.60 -12.63 9.32
C VAL A 400 -19.68 -13.51 8.71
N THR A 401 -20.27 -14.39 9.51
CA THR A 401 -21.33 -15.28 9.05
C THR A 401 -22.64 -14.52 8.78
N ARG A 402 -23.56 -15.14 8.04
CA ARG A 402 -24.95 -14.65 7.96
C ARG A 402 -25.61 -14.64 9.33
N ALA A 403 -26.62 -13.78 9.49
CA ALA A 403 -27.39 -13.67 10.72
C ALA A 403 -28.22 -14.95 10.98
N ARG A 404 -28.14 -15.48 12.20
CA ARG A 404 -28.74 -16.77 12.61
C ARG A 404 -30.25 -16.83 12.37
N LYS A 405 -30.98 -15.70 12.48
CA LYS A 405 -32.41 -15.58 12.14
C LYS A 405 -32.73 -15.87 10.67
N ILE A 406 -31.80 -15.62 9.75
CA ILE A 406 -31.98 -15.92 8.32
C ILE A 406 -31.83 -17.42 8.10
N ASP A 407 -30.78 -18.03 8.65
CA ASP A 407 -30.53 -19.47 8.57
C ASP A 407 -31.68 -20.26 9.22
N ARG A 408 -32.11 -19.87 10.43
CA ARG A 408 -33.27 -20.44 11.14
C ARG A 408 -34.58 -20.31 10.32
N ARG A 409 -34.76 -19.25 9.53
CA ARG A 409 -35.94 -19.09 8.64
C ARG A 409 -35.87 -19.98 7.39
N LYS A 410 -34.67 -20.15 6.81
CA LYS A 410 -34.45 -20.99 5.62
C LYS A 410 -34.35 -22.48 5.94
N GLY A 411 -34.16 -22.84 7.20
CA GLY A 411 -34.13 -24.23 7.68
C GLY A 411 -32.83 -25.00 7.41
N LYS A 412 -31.87 -24.38 6.72
CA LYS A 412 -30.54 -24.94 6.41
C LYS A 412 -29.46 -23.93 6.80
N VAL A 413 -28.53 -24.34 7.65
CA VAL A 413 -27.39 -23.54 8.10
C VAL A 413 -26.16 -23.86 7.24
N MET A 414 -25.44 -22.83 6.78
CA MET A 414 -24.26 -22.97 5.89
C MET A 414 -22.92 -22.75 6.60
N ARG A 415 -22.94 -22.51 7.92
CA ARG A 415 -21.75 -22.27 8.75
C ARG A 415 -20.85 -23.50 8.89
N ASN A 416 -19.62 -23.26 9.33
CA ASN A 416 -18.61 -24.28 9.57
C ASN A 416 -18.37 -24.53 11.06
N VAL A 417 -18.64 -23.55 11.93
CA VAL A 417 -18.43 -23.67 13.38
C VAL A 417 -19.77 -23.53 14.13
N PHE A 418 -20.08 -24.51 14.99
CA PHE A 418 -21.35 -24.58 15.74
C PHE A 418 -21.11 -24.58 17.26
N LEU A 419 -21.88 -23.77 17.99
CA LEU A 419 -21.80 -23.72 19.46
C LEU A 419 -22.92 -24.53 20.11
N CYS A 420 -22.56 -25.49 20.95
CA CYS A 420 -23.50 -26.32 21.68
C CYS A 420 -23.35 -26.16 23.20
N TYR A 421 -24.48 -25.97 23.89
CA TYR A 421 -24.52 -25.88 25.35
C TYR A 421 -24.95 -27.21 25.97
N VAL A 422 -24.10 -27.74 26.85
CA VAL A 422 -24.30 -29.03 27.54
C VAL A 422 -24.81 -28.75 28.96
N CYS A 423 -26.11 -28.97 29.19
CA CYS A 423 -26.83 -28.59 30.41
C CYS A 423 -27.31 -29.84 31.17
N GLY A 424 -27.31 -29.81 32.51
CA GLY A 424 -27.65 -31.01 33.29
C GLY A 424 -27.16 -31.01 34.73
N ALA A 425 -27.68 -31.94 35.54
CA ALA A 425 -27.40 -32.00 36.97
C ALA A 425 -25.90 -32.21 37.31
N ALA A 426 -25.52 -31.89 38.55
CA ALA A 426 -24.20 -32.26 39.06
C ALA A 426 -24.05 -33.80 39.04
N GLY A 427 -22.93 -34.30 38.51
CA GLY A 427 -22.69 -35.74 38.38
C GLY A 427 -23.36 -36.43 37.18
N SER A 428 -24.13 -35.73 36.34
CA SER A 428 -24.81 -36.32 35.17
C SER A 428 -23.92 -36.61 33.95
N GLY A 429 -22.59 -36.76 34.13
CA GLY A 429 -21.69 -37.19 33.05
C GLY A 429 -21.32 -36.13 31.99
N LYS A 430 -21.80 -34.88 32.10
CA LYS A 430 -21.48 -33.77 31.17
C LYS A 430 -19.99 -33.66 30.83
N THR A 431 -19.13 -33.46 31.83
CA THR A 431 -17.69 -33.29 31.65
C THR A 431 -17.04 -34.51 30.99
N SER A 432 -17.54 -35.72 31.28
CA SER A 432 -17.08 -36.95 30.62
C SER A 432 -17.44 -36.95 29.13
N LEU A 433 -18.61 -36.46 28.75
CA LEU A 433 -19.04 -36.34 27.35
C LEU A 433 -18.18 -35.31 26.59
N LEU A 434 -17.86 -34.17 27.20
CA LEU A 434 -16.93 -33.19 26.63
C LEU A 434 -15.52 -33.77 26.45
N ARG A 435 -14.96 -34.43 27.48
CA ARG A 435 -13.64 -35.05 27.40
C ARG A 435 -13.56 -36.11 26.30
N ALA A 436 -14.59 -36.95 26.17
CA ALA A 436 -14.66 -37.97 25.13
C ALA A 436 -14.69 -37.36 23.72
N PHE A 437 -15.34 -36.20 23.54
CA PHE A 437 -15.37 -35.49 22.27
C PHE A 437 -13.99 -34.94 21.87
N ALA A 438 -13.21 -34.47 22.84
CA ALA A 438 -11.81 -34.05 22.65
C ALA A 438 -10.80 -35.22 22.65
N GLY A 439 -11.27 -36.48 22.52
CA GLY A 439 -10.40 -37.67 22.50
C GLY A 439 -9.73 -38.02 23.84
N LYS A 440 -10.07 -37.33 24.94
CA LYS A 440 -9.38 -37.50 26.22
C LYS A 440 -9.91 -38.71 27.00
N PRO A 441 -9.04 -39.43 27.74
CA PRO A 441 -9.44 -40.62 28.49
C PRO A 441 -10.46 -40.31 29.60
N PHE A 442 -11.27 -41.32 29.91
CA PHE A 442 -12.28 -41.27 30.96
C PHE A 442 -11.63 -41.07 32.34
N ASN A 443 -12.05 -40.03 33.06
CA ASN A 443 -11.61 -39.79 34.43
C ASN A 443 -12.57 -40.45 35.42
N HIS A 444 -12.03 -41.34 36.26
CA HIS A 444 -12.77 -42.01 37.34
C HIS A 444 -13.05 -41.10 38.54
N VAL A 445 -12.30 -40.00 38.70
CA VAL A 445 -12.45 -39.04 39.80
C VAL A 445 -13.48 -37.97 39.40
N TYR A 446 -14.48 -37.75 40.26
CA TYR A 446 -15.46 -36.69 40.06
C TYR A 446 -14.90 -35.33 40.46
N GLU A 447 -14.75 -34.43 39.47
CA GLU A 447 -14.43 -33.02 39.68
C GLU A 447 -15.67 -32.14 39.40
N PRO A 448 -16.15 -31.34 40.37
CA PRO A 448 -17.23 -30.39 40.12
C PRO A 448 -16.79 -29.24 39.20
N THR A 449 -17.53 -29.02 38.11
CA THR A 449 -17.37 -27.87 37.19
C THR A 449 -17.52 -26.53 37.94
N ARG A 450 -16.41 -25.80 38.16
CA ARG A 450 -16.40 -24.53 38.90
C ARG A 450 -16.47 -23.27 38.02
N LYS A 451 -16.00 -23.37 36.79
CA LYS A 451 -15.99 -22.33 35.74
C LYS A 451 -16.61 -22.92 34.47
N PRO A 452 -17.03 -22.12 33.48
CA PRO A 452 -17.34 -22.66 32.15
C PRO A 452 -16.17 -23.45 31.59
N ILE A 453 -16.44 -24.57 30.94
CA ILE A 453 -15.45 -25.39 30.22
C ILE A 453 -15.93 -25.53 28.79
N SER A 454 -15.07 -25.19 27.84
CA SER A 454 -15.30 -25.39 26.40
C SER A 454 -14.33 -26.44 25.90
N VAL A 455 -14.81 -27.32 25.01
CA VAL A 455 -13.97 -28.20 24.19
C VAL A 455 -14.38 -28.08 22.74
N VAL A 456 -13.47 -28.39 21.83
CA VAL A 456 -13.71 -28.34 20.38
C VAL A 456 -13.03 -29.53 19.70
N ASN A 457 -13.68 -30.02 18.64
CA ASN A 457 -13.14 -31.00 17.71
C ASN A 457 -13.93 -30.86 16.39
N SER A 458 -13.42 -31.43 15.30
CA SER A 458 -14.17 -31.53 14.06
C SER A 458 -15.02 -32.81 13.97
N VAL A 459 -16.02 -32.76 13.09
CA VAL A 459 -17.00 -33.81 12.84
C VAL A 459 -17.27 -33.83 11.33
N ASP A 460 -17.01 -34.95 10.68
CA ASP A 460 -17.31 -35.12 9.26
C ASP A 460 -18.80 -35.37 9.04
N ILE A 461 -19.45 -34.51 8.25
CA ILE A 461 -20.82 -34.69 7.81
C ILE A 461 -20.89 -34.54 6.29
N GLY A 462 -21.31 -35.62 5.61
CA GLY A 462 -21.54 -35.64 4.17
C GLY A 462 -20.30 -35.34 3.32
N GLY A 463 -19.10 -35.71 3.81
CA GLY A 463 -17.83 -35.39 3.16
C GLY A 463 -17.35 -33.94 3.37
N SER A 464 -17.96 -33.20 4.30
CA SER A 464 -17.48 -31.88 4.73
C SER A 464 -17.15 -31.88 6.21
N GLU A 465 -15.95 -31.41 6.55
CA GLU A 465 -15.52 -31.20 7.93
C GLU A 465 -16.30 -30.02 8.56
N LYS A 466 -16.74 -30.17 9.82
CA LYS A 466 -17.41 -29.13 10.61
C LYS A 466 -16.85 -29.09 12.02
N TYR A 467 -16.62 -27.89 12.56
CA TYR A 467 -16.16 -27.72 13.94
C TYR A 467 -17.34 -27.59 14.89
N LEU A 468 -17.36 -28.41 15.93
CA LEU A 468 -18.37 -28.37 16.98
C LEU A 468 -17.70 -27.93 18.29
N VAL A 469 -18.22 -26.88 18.92
CA VAL A 469 -17.77 -26.39 20.23
C VAL A 469 -18.79 -26.85 21.27
N LEU A 470 -18.38 -27.70 22.20
CA LEU A 470 -19.22 -28.12 23.34
C LEU A 470 -18.82 -27.29 24.58
N GLN A 471 -19.79 -26.58 25.16
CA GLN A 471 -19.58 -25.78 26.37
C GLN A 471 -20.48 -26.25 27.51
N GLU A 472 -19.89 -26.59 28.66
CA GLU A 472 -20.62 -26.83 29.91
C GLU A 472 -20.42 -25.69 30.92
N PHE A 473 -21.36 -25.59 31.87
CA PHE A 473 -21.36 -24.55 32.89
C PHE A 473 -21.38 -25.16 34.30
N GLY A 474 -20.62 -24.56 35.21
CA GLY A 474 -20.81 -24.78 36.65
C GLY A 474 -22.13 -24.18 37.13
N SER A 475 -22.71 -24.71 38.21
CA SER A 475 -24.06 -24.35 38.69
C SER A 475 -24.32 -22.85 38.88
N ARG A 476 -23.29 -22.08 39.27
CA ARG A 476 -23.36 -20.61 39.37
C ARG A 476 -23.52 -19.93 38.01
N TYR A 477 -22.83 -20.43 36.98
CA TYR A 477 -22.77 -19.84 35.65
C TYR A 477 -23.92 -20.34 34.75
N GLU A 478 -24.41 -21.57 34.95
CA GLU A 478 -25.54 -22.13 34.18
C GLU A 478 -26.78 -21.22 34.29
N ALA A 479 -27.16 -20.83 35.51
CA ALA A 479 -28.30 -19.94 35.76
C ALA A 479 -28.10 -18.50 35.24
N GLU A 480 -26.85 -18.01 35.17
CA GLU A 480 -26.53 -16.68 34.64
C GLU A 480 -26.57 -16.67 33.10
N THR A 481 -25.96 -17.67 32.46
CA THR A 481 -25.95 -17.85 31.02
C THR A 481 -27.36 -18.06 30.48
N LEU A 482 -28.13 -18.99 31.05
CA LEU A 482 -29.47 -19.34 30.56
C LEU A 482 -30.53 -18.25 30.83
N ARG A 483 -30.30 -17.34 31.78
CA ARG A 483 -31.15 -16.16 31.99
C ARG A 483 -30.90 -15.06 30.96
N ASN A 484 -29.71 -15.01 30.36
CA ASN A 484 -29.32 -13.95 29.46
C ASN A 484 -29.62 -14.32 28.00
N GLN A 485 -30.69 -13.77 27.44
CA GLN A 485 -31.11 -14.07 26.08
C GLN A 485 -30.01 -13.85 25.02
N LYS A 486 -29.11 -12.87 25.21
CA LYS A 486 -27.97 -12.67 24.28
C LYS A 486 -26.96 -13.81 24.33
N LYS A 487 -26.80 -14.48 25.48
CA LYS A 487 -25.94 -15.67 25.62
C LYS A 487 -26.65 -16.95 25.14
N THR A 488 -27.97 -17.05 25.25
CA THR A 488 -28.70 -18.22 24.72
C THR A 488 -28.89 -18.16 23.20
N ASP A 489 -29.11 -16.96 22.63
CA ASP A 489 -29.37 -16.79 21.20
C ASP A 489 -28.20 -17.24 20.30
N ILE A 490 -26.95 -17.15 20.81
CA ILE A 490 -25.73 -17.61 20.12
C ILE A 490 -25.53 -19.13 20.13
N ALA A 491 -26.30 -19.88 20.92
CA ALA A 491 -26.25 -21.34 20.86
C ALA A 491 -26.94 -21.86 19.59
N ASP A 492 -26.31 -22.84 18.94
CA ASP A 492 -26.88 -23.58 17.82
C ASP A 492 -27.74 -24.74 18.31
N VAL A 493 -27.29 -25.45 19.35
CA VAL A 493 -27.98 -26.61 19.94
C VAL A 493 -27.82 -26.63 21.46
N ILE A 494 -28.87 -26.99 22.20
CA ILE A 494 -28.77 -27.36 23.61
C ILE A 494 -28.86 -28.88 23.75
N VAL A 495 -27.87 -29.47 24.42
CA VAL A 495 -27.83 -30.89 24.79
C VAL A 495 -28.18 -31.00 26.27
N TYR A 496 -29.37 -31.55 26.55
CA TYR A 496 -29.79 -31.85 27.91
C TYR A 496 -29.32 -33.24 28.32
N VAL A 497 -28.42 -33.27 29.30
CA VAL A 497 -27.76 -34.50 29.78
C VAL A 497 -28.33 -34.92 31.12
N HIS A 498 -28.97 -36.09 31.14
CA HIS A 498 -29.36 -36.77 32.37
C HIS A 498 -28.54 -38.05 32.56
N ASP A 499 -28.61 -38.60 33.77
CA ASP A 499 -28.02 -39.87 34.16
C ASP A 499 -29.11 -40.93 34.11
N SER A 500 -28.93 -42.03 33.38
CA SER A 500 -29.93 -43.11 33.31
C SER A 500 -30.10 -43.86 34.63
N SER A 501 -29.13 -43.79 35.54
CA SER A 501 -29.14 -44.45 36.85
C SER A 501 -29.61 -43.55 38.00
N ASP A 502 -29.56 -42.21 37.87
CA ASP A 502 -30.17 -41.31 38.87
C ASP A 502 -31.62 -40.99 38.53
N THR A 503 -32.52 -41.43 39.42
CA THR A 503 -33.95 -41.18 39.40
C THR A 503 -34.38 -39.71 39.33
N ASN A 504 -33.54 -38.73 39.71
CA ASN A 504 -33.93 -37.31 39.78
C ASN A 504 -33.33 -36.46 38.65
N SER A 505 -32.31 -36.97 37.96
CA SER A 505 -31.52 -36.20 36.99
C SER A 505 -32.33 -35.68 35.80
N PHE A 506 -33.33 -36.44 35.33
CA PHE A 506 -34.20 -36.00 34.24
C PHE A 506 -35.10 -34.82 34.62
N SER A 507 -35.60 -34.79 35.87
CA SER A 507 -36.43 -33.69 36.36
C SER A 507 -35.66 -32.37 36.50
N TYR A 508 -34.33 -32.42 36.66
CA TYR A 508 -33.48 -31.22 36.60
C TYR A 508 -33.55 -30.54 35.23
N ILE A 509 -33.31 -31.30 34.15
CA ILE A 509 -33.27 -30.75 32.80
C ILE A 509 -34.66 -30.36 32.27
N SER A 510 -35.73 -31.07 32.66
CA SER A 510 -37.09 -30.67 32.27
C SER A 510 -37.51 -29.35 32.92
N ASN A 511 -37.20 -29.16 34.21
CA ASN A 511 -37.42 -27.91 34.93
C ASN A 511 -36.59 -26.75 34.37
N LEU A 512 -35.29 -26.98 34.13
CA LEU A 512 -34.37 -25.96 33.60
C LEU A 512 -34.83 -25.46 32.22
N ARG A 513 -35.23 -26.35 31.30
CA ARG A 513 -35.79 -25.94 29.99
C ARG A 513 -37.00 -25.01 30.14
N GLN A 514 -37.93 -25.37 31.02
CA GLN A 514 -39.17 -24.60 31.25
C GLN A 514 -38.89 -23.26 31.94
N GLN A 515 -38.05 -23.26 32.97
CA GLN A 515 -37.71 -22.08 33.77
C GLN A 515 -37.11 -20.94 32.93
N TYR A 516 -36.29 -21.27 31.94
CA TYR A 516 -35.58 -20.30 31.10
C TYR A 516 -36.19 -20.12 29.69
N SER A 517 -37.35 -20.74 29.41
CA SER A 517 -38.08 -20.61 28.11
C SER A 517 -37.23 -20.95 26.87
N LEU A 518 -36.45 -22.02 26.96
CA LEU A 518 -35.43 -22.40 25.97
C LEU A 518 -35.98 -23.11 24.71
N ASP A 519 -37.32 -23.19 24.58
CA ASP A 519 -38.04 -23.91 23.51
C ASP A 519 -37.85 -23.32 22.10
N HIS A 520 -37.15 -22.19 21.97
CA HIS A 520 -36.81 -21.57 20.70
C HIS A 520 -35.47 -22.05 20.12
N ILE A 521 -34.74 -22.92 20.84
CA ILE A 521 -33.40 -23.41 20.47
C ILE A 521 -33.47 -24.91 20.15
N PRO A 522 -32.85 -25.38 19.04
CA PRO A 522 -32.73 -26.80 18.72
C PRO A 522 -32.17 -27.61 19.89
N THR A 523 -32.76 -28.77 20.15
CA THR A 523 -32.55 -29.52 21.39
C THR A 523 -32.29 -31.00 21.13
N LEU A 524 -31.30 -31.57 21.84
CA LEU A 524 -31.08 -33.02 21.96
C LEU A 524 -31.16 -33.44 23.43
N PHE A 525 -31.75 -34.60 23.69
CA PHE A 525 -31.72 -35.24 25.00
C PHE A 525 -30.74 -36.42 24.99
N VAL A 526 -29.90 -36.54 26.01
CA VAL A 526 -28.87 -37.57 26.15
C VAL A 526 -28.98 -38.25 27.51
N ALA A 527 -29.05 -39.58 27.50
CA ALA A 527 -29.11 -40.44 28.67
C ALA A 527 -27.72 -41.05 28.89
N THR A 528 -26.95 -40.48 29.81
CA THR A 528 -25.58 -40.95 30.12
C THR A 528 -25.57 -42.12 31.09
N LYS A 529 -24.44 -42.83 31.15
CA LYS A 529 -24.18 -43.99 32.02
C LYS A 529 -25.09 -45.17 31.72
N SER A 530 -25.32 -45.41 30.42
CA SER A 530 -26.06 -46.59 29.94
C SER A 530 -25.36 -47.93 30.21
N ASP A 531 -24.16 -47.91 30.81
CA ASP A 531 -23.47 -49.08 31.39
C ASP A 531 -23.95 -49.44 32.80
N LEU A 532 -24.79 -48.61 33.41
CA LEU A 532 -25.41 -48.84 34.72
C LEU A 532 -26.89 -49.21 34.59
N ASP A 533 -27.46 -49.78 35.65
CA ASP A 533 -28.88 -50.16 35.70
C ASP A 533 -29.80 -48.96 35.45
N LEU A 534 -30.74 -49.12 34.49
CA LEU A 534 -31.71 -48.10 34.12
C LEU A 534 -32.71 -47.85 35.26
N ALA A 535 -32.66 -46.64 35.82
CA ALA A 535 -33.54 -46.21 36.89
C ALA A 535 -34.80 -45.50 36.36
N LEU A 536 -35.95 -45.84 36.93
CA LEU A 536 -37.22 -45.17 36.65
C LEU A 536 -37.16 -43.70 37.10
N GLN A 537 -37.39 -42.78 36.16
CA GLN A 537 -37.23 -41.35 36.42
C GLN A 537 -38.43 -40.80 37.20
N ARG A 538 -38.16 -40.03 38.26
CA ARG A 538 -39.13 -39.35 39.14
C ARG A 538 -39.64 -38.06 38.50
N HIS A 539 -40.36 -38.25 37.41
CA HIS A 539 -40.95 -37.21 36.58
C HIS A 539 -42.37 -37.63 36.17
N GLU A 540 -43.24 -36.68 35.80
CA GLU A 540 -44.65 -36.96 35.43
C GLU A 540 -44.79 -37.97 34.27
N VAL A 541 -43.76 -38.03 33.41
CA VAL A 541 -43.62 -38.99 32.31
C VAL A 541 -42.16 -39.39 32.14
N GLN A 542 -41.94 -40.60 31.63
CA GLN A 542 -40.60 -41.09 31.31
C GLN A 542 -39.96 -40.32 30.14
N PRO A 543 -38.62 -40.32 30.01
CA PRO A 543 -37.90 -39.47 29.06
C PRO A 543 -38.30 -39.64 27.59
N ASP A 544 -38.57 -40.87 27.16
CA ASP A 544 -38.98 -41.19 25.78
C ASP A 544 -40.37 -40.60 25.45
N VAL A 545 -41.32 -40.72 26.38
CA VAL A 545 -42.66 -40.13 26.27
C VAL A 545 -42.60 -38.61 26.31
N TYR A 546 -41.72 -38.03 27.13
CA TYR A 546 -41.51 -36.59 27.19
C TYR A 546 -40.99 -36.02 25.87
N CYS A 547 -39.94 -36.61 25.30
CA CYS A 547 -39.40 -36.18 24.00
C CYS A 547 -40.45 -36.30 22.88
N ARG A 548 -41.17 -37.42 22.80
CA ARG A 548 -42.25 -37.62 21.81
C ARG A 548 -43.37 -36.57 21.94
N ARG A 549 -43.75 -36.17 23.16
CA ARG A 549 -44.73 -35.08 23.40
C ARG A 549 -44.23 -33.70 22.93
N LEU A 550 -42.92 -33.51 22.81
CA LEU A 550 -42.30 -32.31 22.27
C LEU A 550 -42.02 -32.41 20.75
N GLY A 551 -42.38 -33.52 20.10
CA GLY A 551 -42.02 -33.76 18.69
C GLY A 551 -40.53 -34.01 18.45
N LEU A 552 -39.78 -34.37 19.50
CA LEU A 552 -38.34 -34.62 19.45
C LEU A 552 -38.03 -36.12 19.39
N GLN A 553 -36.82 -36.44 18.91
CA GLN A 553 -36.26 -37.79 19.04
C GLN A 553 -36.13 -38.21 20.51
N VAL A 554 -36.27 -39.52 20.77
CA VAL A 554 -36.06 -40.09 22.11
C VAL A 554 -34.60 -39.88 22.57
N PRO A 555 -34.31 -39.88 23.89
CA PRO A 555 -32.95 -39.63 24.36
C PRO A 555 -31.92 -40.61 23.81
N VAL A 556 -30.78 -40.10 23.36
CA VAL A 556 -29.66 -40.91 22.90
C VAL A 556 -28.96 -41.51 24.12
N ALA A 557 -28.93 -42.83 24.22
CA ALA A 557 -28.24 -43.53 25.30
C ALA A 557 -26.73 -43.59 25.03
N VAL A 558 -25.91 -43.14 26.00
CA VAL A 558 -24.45 -43.11 25.88
C VAL A 558 -23.75 -43.60 27.15
N SER A 559 -22.64 -44.31 26.97
CA SER A 559 -21.70 -44.65 28.02
C SER A 559 -20.28 -44.31 27.54
N VAL A 560 -19.77 -43.19 28.05
CA VAL A 560 -18.37 -42.78 27.80
C VAL A 560 -17.39 -43.81 28.35
N LYS A 561 -17.71 -44.41 29.51
CA LYS A 561 -16.86 -45.40 30.19
C LYS A 561 -16.66 -46.69 29.40
N THR A 562 -17.62 -47.07 28.55
CA THR A 562 -17.53 -48.25 27.66
C THR A 562 -17.29 -47.87 26.20
N GLY A 563 -17.00 -46.60 25.89
CA GLY A 563 -16.79 -46.10 24.53
C GLY A 563 -18.05 -46.04 23.65
N GLN A 564 -19.23 -46.30 24.22
CA GLN A 564 -20.50 -46.33 23.50
C GLN A 564 -21.11 -44.92 23.42
N THR A 565 -20.66 -44.12 22.46
CA THR A 565 -21.12 -42.72 22.25
C THR A 565 -22.26 -42.57 21.23
N ALA A 566 -22.65 -43.66 20.54
CA ALA A 566 -23.83 -43.72 19.67
C ALA A 566 -23.95 -42.56 18.65
N ASP A 567 -22.82 -42.17 18.06
CA ASP A 567 -22.68 -41.07 17.09
C ASP A 567 -23.30 -39.73 17.54
N VAL A 568 -23.39 -39.52 18.86
CA VAL A 568 -24.06 -38.35 19.47
C VAL A 568 -23.52 -37.02 18.94
N PHE A 569 -22.23 -36.93 18.62
CA PHE A 569 -21.60 -35.71 18.09
C PHE A 569 -22.02 -35.43 16.64
N HIS A 570 -22.11 -36.48 15.80
CA HIS A 570 -22.69 -36.38 14.45
C HIS A 570 -24.17 -35.98 14.52
N ALA A 571 -24.94 -36.51 15.49
CA ALA A 571 -26.32 -36.10 15.71
C ALA A 571 -26.44 -34.62 16.14
N ILE A 572 -25.59 -34.13 17.05
CA ILE A 572 -25.56 -32.71 17.46
C ILE A 572 -25.27 -31.81 16.26
N CYS A 573 -24.23 -32.11 15.47
CA CYS A 573 -23.86 -31.30 14.31
C CYS A 573 -24.92 -31.39 13.19
N SER A 574 -25.55 -32.55 12.98
CA SER A 574 -26.69 -32.71 12.05
C SER A 574 -27.88 -31.82 12.42
N ILE A 575 -28.18 -31.71 13.73
CA ILE A 575 -29.21 -30.80 14.27
C ILE A 575 -28.81 -29.34 14.06
N ALA A 576 -27.54 -28.99 14.32
CA ALA A 576 -27.05 -27.62 14.12
C ALA A 576 -27.17 -27.17 12.66
N MET A 577 -26.93 -28.08 11.70
CA MET A 577 -27.10 -27.83 10.27
C MET A 577 -28.57 -27.74 9.84
N ASN A 578 -29.46 -28.55 10.45
CA ASN A 578 -30.88 -28.68 10.09
C ASN A 578 -31.80 -28.49 11.32
N PRO A 579 -31.90 -27.27 11.88
CA PRO A 579 -32.45 -27.04 13.22
C PRO A 579 -33.95 -27.33 13.36
N MET A 580 -34.72 -27.26 12.28
CA MET A 580 -36.19 -27.19 12.32
C MET A 580 -36.88 -28.44 12.89
N SER A 581 -36.27 -29.62 12.75
CA SER A 581 -36.81 -30.89 13.27
C SER A 581 -36.53 -31.13 14.75
N ALA A 582 -35.67 -30.32 15.37
CA ALA A 582 -35.23 -30.48 16.76
C ALA A 582 -35.70 -29.33 17.69
N ILE A 583 -36.59 -28.46 17.22
CA ILE A 583 -37.17 -27.38 18.04
C ILE A 583 -38.35 -27.94 18.87
N PRO A 584 -38.35 -27.82 20.21
CA PRO A 584 -39.43 -28.34 21.05
C PRO A 584 -40.82 -27.79 20.68
N GLY A 585 -41.72 -28.68 20.25
CA GLY A 585 -43.08 -28.33 19.83
C GLY A 585 -43.23 -27.92 18.36
N GLY A 586 -42.19 -28.10 17.54
CA GLY A 586 -42.22 -27.95 16.09
C GLY A 586 -42.16 -26.51 15.57
N ALA A 587 -41.97 -26.38 14.25
CA ALA A 587 -41.79 -25.11 13.55
C ALA A 587 -42.88 -24.06 13.85
N ASP A 588 -44.14 -24.49 14.00
CA ASP A 588 -45.29 -23.61 14.23
C ASP A 588 -45.23 -22.84 15.56
N ARG A 589 -44.45 -23.30 16.55
CA ARG A 589 -44.21 -22.60 17.82
C ARG A 589 -43.04 -21.62 17.77
N ALA A 590 -42.17 -21.69 16.77
CA ALA A 590 -41.06 -20.75 16.60
C ALA A 590 -41.51 -19.34 16.14
N MET A 591 -42.75 -19.19 15.68
CA MET A 591 -43.32 -17.89 15.29
C MET A 591 -43.88 -17.12 16.49
N THR A 592 -43.29 -15.96 16.80
CA THR A 592 -43.83 -14.98 17.75
C THR A 592 -45.30 -14.65 17.46
N ALA A 593 -46.12 -14.38 18.49
CA ALA A 593 -47.55 -14.07 18.34
C ALA A 593 -47.84 -12.94 17.31
N ALA A 594 -47.00 -11.90 17.28
CA ALA A 594 -47.08 -10.80 16.31
C ALA A 594 -46.73 -11.18 14.86
N ALA A 595 -46.08 -12.33 14.63
CA ALA A 595 -45.85 -12.88 13.30
C ALA A 595 -47.06 -13.70 12.82
N ARG A 596 -47.65 -14.52 13.71
CA ARG A 596 -48.94 -15.20 13.44
C ARG A 596 -50.05 -14.21 13.10
N LEU A 597 -50.19 -13.13 13.87
CA LEU A 597 -51.23 -12.12 13.61
C LEU A 597 -51.08 -11.46 12.23
N ARG A 598 -49.84 -11.14 11.81
CA ARG A 598 -49.54 -10.59 10.48
C ARG A 598 -49.83 -11.58 9.35
N MET A 599 -49.51 -12.86 9.55
CA MET A 599 -49.82 -13.92 8.58
C MET A 599 -51.33 -14.13 8.41
N TYR A 600 -52.11 -14.11 9.50
CA TYR A 600 -53.57 -14.17 9.38
C TYR A 600 -54.14 -12.94 8.66
N ALA A 601 -53.61 -11.74 8.95
CA ALA A 601 -54.03 -10.51 8.29
C ALA A 601 -53.79 -10.52 6.77
N THR A 602 -52.62 -10.96 6.30
CA THR A 602 -52.32 -11.06 4.86
C THR A 602 -53.19 -12.11 4.17
N VAL A 603 -53.41 -13.27 4.77
CA VAL A 603 -54.29 -14.31 4.20
C VAL A 603 -55.74 -13.82 4.08
N THR A 604 -56.28 -13.11 5.08
CA THR A 604 -57.61 -12.50 4.96
C THR A 604 -57.69 -11.38 3.92
N ALA A 605 -56.62 -10.59 3.76
CA ALA A 605 -56.59 -9.53 2.75
C ALA A 605 -56.61 -10.09 1.32
N ILE A 606 -55.87 -11.17 1.05
CA ILE A 606 -55.85 -11.86 -0.26
C ILE A 606 -57.23 -12.44 -0.58
N LEU A 607 -57.85 -13.17 0.36
CA LEU A 607 -59.20 -13.74 0.16
C LEU A 607 -60.26 -12.65 -0.06
N GLY A 608 -60.17 -11.51 0.65
CA GLY A 608 -61.02 -10.35 0.43
C GLY A 608 -60.85 -9.71 -0.95
N GLY A 609 -59.59 -9.59 -1.41
CA GLY A 609 -59.27 -9.08 -2.75
C GLY A 609 -59.82 -9.96 -3.88
N CYS A 610 -59.66 -11.28 -3.77
CA CYS A 610 -60.22 -12.23 -4.74
C CYS A 610 -61.75 -12.17 -4.81
N ALA A 611 -62.43 -12.05 -3.66
CA ALA A 611 -63.88 -11.89 -3.61
C ALA A 611 -64.36 -10.58 -4.27
N ALA A 612 -63.67 -9.46 -4.01
CA ALA A 612 -63.98 -8.18 -4.63
C ALA A 612 -63.78 -8.19 -6.16
N GLY A 613 -62.71 -8.82 -6.64
CA GLY A 613 -62.44 -9.02 -8.07
C GLY A 613 -63.53 -9.81 -8.77
N LEU A 614 -64.00 -10.91 -8.16
CA LEU A 614 -65.10 -11.73 -8.68
C LEU A 614 -66.41 -10.93 -8.82
N VAL A 615 -66.73 -10.08 -7.83
CA VAL A 615 -67.91 -9.20 -7.85
C VAL A 615 -67.80 -8.12 -8.93
N MET A 616 -66.62 -7.55 -9.16
CA MET A 616 -66.40 -6.61 -10.27
C MET A 616 -66.54 -7.28 -11.64
N LEU A 617 -66.02 -8.51 -11.80
CA LEU A 617 -66.13 -9.27 -13.05
C LEU A 617 -67.60 -9.58 -13.39
N LEU A 618 -68.37 -10.07 -12.41
CA LEU A 618 -69.80 -10.32 -12.54
C LEU A 618 -70.59 -9.04 -12.87
N ARG A 619 -70.25 -7.89 -12.26
CA ARG A 619 -70.86 -6.59 -12.60
C ARG A 619 -70.55 -6.13 -14.03
N ARG A 620 -69.40 -6.52 -14.59
CA ARG A 620 -68.97 -6.14 -15.94
C ARG A 620 -69.65 -6.98 -17.04
N LEU A 621 -70.01 -8.23 -16.72
CA LEU A 621 -70.69 -9.15 -17.64
C LEU A 621 -72.22 -8.94 -17.74
N LEU A 622 -72.83 -8.22 -16.79
CA LEU A 622 -74.29 -8.09 -16.64
C LEU A 622 -74.90 -6.75 -17.13
N ARG A 623 -74.24 -6.02 -18.04
CA ARG A 623 -74.80 -4.79 -18.65
C ARG A 623 -74.72 -4.79 -20.18
N PRO A 624 -75.84 -4.82 -20.91
CA PRO A 624 -75.86 -4.71 -22.36
C PRO A 624 -76.06 -3.27 -22.86
N GLY A 625 -75.32 -2.90 -23.90
CA GLY A 625 -75.73 -1.88 -24.89
C GLY A 625 -75.11 -0.48 -24.80
N GLY A 626 -74.48 -0.04 -25.89
CA GLY A 626 -74.48 1.36 -26.32
C GLY A 626 -73.12 2.10 -26.30
N PRO A 627 -72.74 2.85 -27.35
CA PRO A 627 -71.38 3.38 -27.52
C PRO A 627 -71.25 4.91 -27.43
N GLY A 628 -70.02 5.43 -27.42
CA GLY A 628 -69.73 6.87 -27.59
C GLY A 628 -68.25 7.22 -27.42
N LEU A 629 -67.67 7.97 -28.36
CA LEU A 629 -66.26 8.38 -28.41
C LEU A 629 -66.09 9.89 -28.14
N PHE A 630 -64.84 10.27 -27.80
CA PHE A 630 -64.23 11.62 -27.85
C PHE A 630 -64.74 12.74 -26.92
N GLY A 631 -63.77 13.53 -26.41
CA GLY A 631 -63.98 14.80 -25.71
C GLY A 631 -62.73 15.26 -24.97
N TRP A 632 -62.13 16.39 -25.37
CA TRP A 632 -60.88 16.93 -24.81
C TRP A 632 -61.09 17.80 -23.55
N SER A 633 -60.24 17.59 -22.54
CA SER A 633 -59.43 18.61 -21.81
C SER A 633 -60.14 19.82 -21.10
N PRO A 634 -59.42 20.65 -20.32
CA PRO A 634 -59.28 20.57 -18.85
C PRO A 634 -59.94 21.84 -18.20
N PRO A 635 -59.40 22.63 -17.23
CA PRO A 635 -58.34 22.46 -16.20
C PRO A 635 -58.73 22.94 -14.76
N TRP A 636 -57.70 23.08 -13.89
CA TRP A 636 -57.47 24.00 -12.73
C TRP A 636 -58.40 24.01 -11.49
N ALA A 637 -57.94 24.32 -10.26
CA ALA A 637 -56.64 24.17 -9.57
C ALA A 637 -56.79 24.54 -8.06
N THR A 638 -55.70 24.38 -7.29
CA THR A 638 -55.36 25.03 -5.99
C THR A 638 -55.62 24.31 -4.66
N TRP A 639 -54.66 24.22 -3.71
CA TRP A 639 -53.18 24.37 -3.78
C TRP A 639 -52.51 23.72 -2.53
N LEU A 640 -51.33 23.10 -2.75
CA LEU A 640 -50.01 23.22 -2.06
C LEU A 640 -49.96 23.61 -0.54
N VAL A 641 -49.04 23.11 0.30
CA VAL A 641 -47.59 22.76 0.20
C VAL A 641 -47.28 21.58 1.18
N GLY A 642 -46.27 20.70 1.07
CA GLY A 642 -45.20 20.48 0.10
C GLY A 642 -43.84 20.14 0.76
N THR A 643 -43.19 19.02 0.40
CA THR A 643 -41.72 18.77 0.32
C THR A 643 -41.45 17.28 -0.01
N SER A 644 -40.36 17.01 -0.74
CA SER A 644 -40.09 15.74 -1.47
C SER A 644 -38.99 14.88 -0.77
N PRO A 645 -38.56 13.67 -1.25
CA PRO A 645 -37.99 13.41 -2.59
C PRO A 645 -38.50 12.16 -3.35
N LEU A 646 -37.98 12.00 -4.57
CA LEU A 646 -38.19 10.94 -5.57
C LEU A 646 -36.97 9.97 -5.57
N PHE A 647 -36.85 8.82 -6.28
CA PHE A 647 -37.69 8.06 -7.24
C PHE A 647 -37.19 6.58 -7.31
N ILE A 648 -37.79 5.80 -8.23
CA ILE A 648 -37.41 4.47 -8.77
C ILE A 648 -37.94 3.24 -8.00
N ASP A 649 -38.92 2.58 -8.62
CA ASP A 649 -39.43 1.22 -8.36
C ASP A 649 -39.19 0.34 -9.61
N PRO A 650 -39.21 -1.01 -9.51
CA PRO A 650 -38.70 -1.94 -10.53
C PRO A 650 -39.80 -2.58 -11.42
N PRO A 651 -39.40 -3.34 -12.47
CA PRO A 651 -40.30 -4.22 -13.22
C PRO A 651 -40.20 -5.71 -12.84
N LEU A 652 -41.23 -6.41 -13.32
CA LEU A 652 -41.44 -7.86 -13.50
C LEU A 652 -40.30 -8.54 -14.32
N ASP A 653 -40.18 -9.88 -14.49
CA ASP A 653 -41.19 -10.94 -14.36
C ASP A 653 -40.59 -12.36 -14.09
N SER A 654 -41.46 -13.36 -13.98
CA SER A 654 -41.19 -14.76 -13.58
C SER A 654 -40.52 -15.69 -14.62
N LEU A 655 -39.85 -16.75 -14.13
CA LEU A 655 -39.72 -18.05 -14.80
C LEU A 655 -39.82 -19.20 -13.79
N THR A 656 -40.65 -20.22 -14.07
CA THR A 656 -40.74 -21.48 -13.31
C THR A 656 -40.70 -22.70 -14.23
N LEU A 657 -39.99 -23.74 -13.77
CA LEU A 657 -39.75 -25.03 -14.43
C LEU A 657 -40.95 -25.99 -14.42
N THR A 658 -41.02 -26.86 -15.44
CA THR A 658 -41.43 -28.30 -15.38
C THR A 658 -40.81 -29.01 -16.61
N THR A 659 -39.83 -29.92 -16.49
CA THR A 659 -39.96 -31.41 -16.44
C THR A 659 -40.89 -32.01 -17.51
N THR A 660 -40.50 -32.95 -18.39
CA THR A 660 -40.12 -34.37 -18.10
C THR A 660 -39.51 -35.16 -19.30
N MET A 661 -38.57 -36.07 -18.99
CA MET A 661 -38.41 -37.48 -19.49
C MET A 661 -38.13 -37.87 -20.97
N ASP A 662 -36.96 -38.52 -21.14
CA ASP A 662 -36.65 -39.81 -21.83
C ASP A 662 -36.64 -40.03 -23.38
N GLU A 663 -35.81 -41.03 -23.74
CA GLU A 663 -35.67 -41.83 -25.00
C GLU A 663 -34.75 -41.38 -26.18
N ASP A 664 -33.53 -41.93 -26.15
CA ASP A 664 -32.86 -42.77 -27.19
C ASP A 664 -32.42 -42.33 -28.62
N MET A 665 -31.16 -42.71 -28.91
CA MET A 665 -30.59 -43.28 -30.16
C MET A 665 -30.36 -42.47 -31.47
N SER A 666 -29.09 -42.05 -31.62
CA SER A 666 -28.12 -42.63 -32.60
C SER A 666 -27.95 -42.09 -34.06
N MET A 667 -26.70 -42.27 -34.55
CA MET A 667 -26.22 -42.44 -35.95
C MET A 667 -26.09 -41.24 -36.91
N ASP A 668 -24.89 -40.63 -36.88
CA ASP A 668 -23.95 -40.45 -38.01
C ASP A 668 -24.41 -40.32 -39.49
N ALA A 669 -24.09 -39.13 -40.05
CA ALA A 669 -23.22 -38.95 -41.24
C ALA A 669 -23.76 -39.27 -42.68
N PRO A 670 -23.04 -38.98 -43.80
CA PRO A 670 -21.95 -38.01 -44.03
C PRO A 670 -21.98 -37.21 -45.40
N PHE A 671 -20.94 -36.38 -45.59
CA PHE A 671 -20.25 -35.99 -46.86
C PHE A 671 -20.66 -34.74 -47.69
N ALA A 672 -19.60 -34.07 -48.18
CA ALA A 672 -19.53 -32.86 -49.03
C ALA A 672 -19.45 -33.26 -50.56
N PRO A 673 -18.83 -32.57 -51.57
CA PRO A 673 -17.82 -31.47 -51.55
C PRO A 673 -17.77 -30.43 -52.76
N LEU A 674 -16.80 -29.49 -52.72
CA LEU A 674 -16.08 -28.72 -53.82
C LEU A 674 -16.89 -27.80 -54.80
N GLN A 675 -16.56 -26.51 -55.09
CA GLN A 675 -15.39 -25.83 -55.72
C GLN A 675 -15.16 -26.13 -57.24
N PRO A 676 -14.53 -25.27 -58.10
CA PRO A 676 -14.02 -23.87 -57.96
C PRO A 676 -14.27 -22.89 -59.18
N ALA A 677 -13.61 -21.70 -59.14
CA ALA A 677 -13.25 -20.63 -60.13
C ALA A 677 -13.41 -20.82 -61.69
N PHE A 678 -13.50 -19.79 -62.56
CA PHE A 678 -12.53 -18.68 -62.82
C PHE A 678 -13.10 -17.47 -63.65
N GLU A 679 -12.45 -16.30 -63.50
CA GLU A 679 -12.19 -15.15 -64.43
C GLU A 679 -13.19 -14.64 -65.49
N HIS A 680 -13.53 -13.33 -65.45
CA HIS A 680 -12.91 -12.29 -66.33
C HIS A 680 -13.36 -10.84 -66.00
N GLN A 681 -12.41 -9.89 -66.06
CA GLN A 681 -12.61 -8.43 -66.20
C GLN A 681 -12.94 -8.08 -67.69
N PRO A 682 -13.51 -6.90 -68.08
CA PRO A 682 -13.12 -5.55 -67.58
C PRO A 682 -14.15 -4.38 -67.51
N VAL A 683 -13.81 -3.38 -66.69
CA VAL A 683 -13.96 -1.90 -66.89
C VAL A 683 -15.34 -1.21 -67.00
N GLN A 684 -15.54 -0.22 -66.10
CA GLN A 684 -16.44 0.95 -66.11
C GLN A 684 -17.98 0.79 -66.06
N GLN A 685 -18.58 1.28 -64.96
CA GLN A 685 -19.69 2.26 -64.98
C GLN A 685 -19.91 2.95 -63.61
N PRO A 686 -20.52 4.16 -63.53
CA PRO A 686 -20.74 4.91 -62.29
C PRO A 686 -22.21 4.96 -61.80
N TYR A 687 -22.40 5.03 -60.46
CA TYR A 687 -23.60 5.46 -59.70
C TYR A 687 -24.98 4.81 -60.09
N ASN A 688 -25.82 4.29 -59.19
CA ASN A 688 -26.20 4.85 -57.89
C ASN A 688 -27.05 3.84 -57.07
N GLY A 689 -26.99 3.85 -55.73
CA GLY A 689 -28.09 3.40 -54.86
C GLY A 689 -28.00 2.05 -54.09
N THR A 690 -28.01 2.17 -52.75
CA THR A 690 -28.24 1.15 -51.69
C THR A 690 -27.10 0.14 -51.37
N PRO A 691 -27.03 -0.39 -50.12
CA PRO A 691 -27.74 0.00 -48.89
C PRO A 691 -26.82 0.65 -47.84
N ASP A 692 -27.43 1.26 -46.80
CA ASP A 692 -26.68 1.75 -45.63
C ASP A 692 -26.06 0.58 -44.85
N LEU A 693 -24.72 0.49 -44.88
CA LEU A 693 -23.94 -0.31 -43.94
C LEU A 693 -23.63 0.55 -42.73
N GLU A 694 -24.15 0.19 -41.57
CA GLU A 694 -23.66 0.71 -40.29
C GLU A 694 -22.20 0.29 -40.10
N ILE A 695 -21.27 1.19 -40.45
CA ILE A 695 -19.87 1.03 -40.07
C ILE A 695 -19.79 1.26 -38.56
N THR A 696 -19.71 0.17 -37.81
CA THR A 696 -19.42 0.17 -36.38
C THR A 696 -17.97 0.63 -36.16
N ASN A 697 -17.80 1.95 -36.11
CA ASN A 697 -16.50 2.64 -36.05
C ASN A 697 -15.84 2.51 -34.65
N HIS A 698 -15.49 1.28 -34.26
CA HIS A 698 -14.73 1.00 -33.04
C HIS A 698 -13.25 1.36 -33.27
N PRO A 699 -12.68 2.29 -32.47
CA PRO A 699 -11.41 2.91 -32.83
C PRO A 699 -10.22 2.13 -32.25
N ASN A 700 -9.63 1.26 -33.09
CA ASN A 700 -8.45 0.45 -32.77
C ASN A 700 -7.24 1.25 -32.26
N ARG A 701 -6.38 0.59 -31.46
CA ARG A 701 -5.22 1.17 -30.77
C ARG A 701 -3.98 0.28 -30.92
N ASP A 702 -2.92 0.82 -31.52
CA ASP A 702 -1.62 0.15 -31.57
C ASP A 702 -0.61 1.04 -30.82
N LEU A 703 0.08 0.45 -29.83
CA LEU A 703 1.08 1.12 -29.00
C LEU A 703 2.36 0.30 -29.00
N VAL A 704 3.51 0.90 -29.32
CA VAL A 704 4.81 0.22 -29.31
C VAL A 704 5.72 0.84 -28.26
N PHE A 705 6.23 0.02 -27.34
CA PHE A 705 7.33 0.40 -26.46
C PHE A 705 8.66 0.16 -27.18
N VAL A 706 9.50 1.20 -27.26
CA VAL A 706 10.87 1.09 -27.73
C VAL A 706 11.77 1.30 -26.52
N GLN A 707 12.39 0.21 -26.05
CA GLN A 707 13.06 0.14 -24.76
C GLN A 707 14.56 -0.04 -24.94
N ASP A 708 15.32 0.94 -24.49
CA ASP A 708 16.77 0.83 -24.29
C ASP A 708 17.08 -0.29 -23.28
N CYS A 709 18.08 -1.11 -23.58
CA CYS A 709 18.54 -2.24 -22.77
C CYS A 709 20.04 -2.21 -22.44
N THR A 710 20.70 -1.06 -22.55
CA THR A 710 22.09 -0.87 -22.09
C THR A 710 22.17 -0.83 -20.55
N GLY A 711 23.39 -0.71 -20.01
CA GLY A 711 23.65 -0.93 -18.58
C GLY A 711 22.95 0.04 -17.61
N SER A 712 22.61 1.25 -18.04
CA SER A 712 21.93 2.29 -17.24
C SER A 712 20.44 2.00 -17.00
N GLN A 713 19.79 1.29 -17.92
CA GLN A 713 18.32 1.17 -17.96
C GLN A 713 17.68 0.21 -16.95
N GLY A 714 18.47 -0.45 -16.09
CA GLY A 714 17.97 -1.54 -15.23
C GLY A 714 16.75 -1.18 -14.40
N THR A 715 16.69 0.05 -13.86
CA THR A 715 15.54 0.55 -13.09
C THR A 715 14.29 0.79 -13.95
N TYR A 716 14.47 1.29 -15.17
CA TYR A 716 13.35 1.58 -16.09
C TYR A 716 12.77 0.29 -16.67
N ILE A 717 13.61 -0.69 -17.05
CA ILE A 717 13.16 -2.04 -17.47
C ILE A 717 12.40 -2.74 -16.33
N ALA A 718 12.91 -2.66 -15.09
CA ALA A 718 12.25 -3.25 -13.94
C ALA A 718 10.88 -2.60 -13.64
N SER A 719 10.79 -1.26 -13.69
CA SER A 719 9.53 -0.53 -13.52
C SER A 719 8.53 -0.85 -14.64
N ALA A 720 8.98 -0.82 -15.90
CA ALA A 720 8.15 -1.19 -17.05
C ALA A 720 7.61 -2.62 -16.92
N THR A 721 8.45 -3.59 -16.57
CA THR A 721 8.05 -4.99 -16.38
C THR A 721 7.04 -5.13 -15.24
N LYS A 722 7.32 -4.55 -14.07
CA LYS A 722 6.44 -4.60 -12.89
C LYS A 722 5.05 -4.01 -13.16
N ASN A 723 4.98 -2.93 -13.94
CA ASN A 723 3.77 -2.11 -14.05
C ASN A 723 3.03 -2.26 -15.40
N ILE A 724 3.51 -3.04 -16.36
CA ILE A 724 2.88 -3.16 -17.70
C ILE A 724 1.43 -3.61 -17.65
N GLU A 725 1.07 -4.51 -16.73
CA GLU A 725 -0.31 -4.98 -16.56
C GLU A 725 -1.23 -3.83 -16.11
N SER A 726 -0.78 -3.00 -15.16
CA SER A 726 -1.48 -1.80 -14.69
C SER A 726 -1.55 -0.72 -15.78
N ILE A 727 -0.48 -0.49 -16.54
CA ILE A 727 -0.46 0.43 -17.68
C ILE A 727 -1.53 0.03 -18.71
N CYS A 728 -1.55 -1.25 -19.12
CA CYS A 728 -2.53 -1.76 -20.07
C CYS A 728 -3.96 -1.71 -19.53
N ALA A 729 -4.18 -2.06 -18.25
CA ALA A 729 -5.49 -1.96 -17.61
C ALA A 729 -6.01 -0.52 -17.58
N HIS A 730 -5.17 0.45 -17.18
CA HIS A 730 -5.56 1.87 -17.15
C HIS A 730 -5.84 2.45 -18.54
N ILE A 731 -5.06 2.07 -19.57
CA ILE A 731 -5.34 2.44 -20.97
C ILE A 731 -6.66 1.83 -21.45
N PHE A 732 -6.94 0.58 -21.09
CA PHE A 732 -8.17 -0.12 -21.45
C PHE A 732 -9.41 0.53 -20.84
N GLU A 733 -9.43 0.69 -19.51
CA GLU A 733 -10.54 1.28 -18.74
C GLU A 733 -10.75 2.76 -19.10
N SER A 734 -9.69 3.57 -19.06
CA SER A 734 -9.77 5.02 -19.27
C SER A 734 -9.91 5.42 -20.75
N GLY A 735 -9.54 4.52 -21.66
CA GLY A 735 -9.68 4.67 -23.11
C GLY A 735 -11.06 4.26 -23.66
N LYS A 736 -11.96 3.72 -22.80
CA LYS A 736 -13.31 3.24 -23.16
C LYS A 736 -13.31 2.19 -24.27
N LEU A 737 -12.34 1.27 -24.24
CA LEU A 737 -12.27 0.14 -25.16
C LEU A 737 -13.35 -0.90 -24.83
N GLN A 738 -13.83 -1.64 -25.83
CA GLN A 738 -14.95 -2.58 -25.68
C GLN A 738 -14.48 -4.04 -25.65
N SER A 739 -13.40 -4.36 -26.37
CA SER A 739 -12.75 -5.66 -26.40
C SER A 739 -11.25 -5.52 -26.14
N GLN A 740 -10.63 -6.49 -25.47
CA GLN A 740 -9.17 -6.52 -25.28
C GLN A 740 -8.41 -6.56 -26.62
N GLU A 741 -9.06 -7.00 -27.71
CA GLU A 741 -8.51 -6.98 -29.07
C GLU A 741 -8.43 -5.56 -29.69
N ASP A 742 -9.12 -4.57 -29.12
CA ASP A 742 -9.06 -3.18 -29.57
C ASP A 742 -7.65 -2.60 -29.36
N LEU A 743 -6.92 -3.09 -28.33
CA LEU A 743 -5.55 -2.69 -27.99
C LEU A 743 -4.53 -3.77 -28.38
N ARG A 744 -3.50 -3.38 -29.13
CA ARG A 744 -2.29 -4.20 -29.33
C ARG A 744 -1.07 -3.45 -28.81
N ILE A 745 -0.25 -4.15 -28.03
CA ILE A 745 1.03 -3.67 -27.52
C ILE A 745 2.17 -4.34 -28.31
N GLY A 746 3.07 -3.54 -28.84
CA GLY A 746 4.33 -3.98 -29.42
C GLY A 746 5.52 -3.66 -28.52
N LEU A 747 6.61 -4.39 -28.67
CA LEU A 747 7.86 -4.16 -27.97
C LEU A 747 9.04 -4.31 -28.92
N VAL A 748 9.90 -3.29 -28.96
CA VAL A 748 11.21 -3.30 -29.62
C VAL A 748 12.25 -2.96 -28.57
N ALA A 749 13.14 -3.90 -28.25
CA ALA A 749 14.29 -3.65 -27.40
C ALA A 749 15.51 -3.29 -28.26
N PHE A 750 16.39 -2.41 -27.80
CA PHE A 750 17.64 -2.08 -28.51
C PHE A 750 18.82 -1.88 -27.55
N ARG A 751 20.03 -1.82 -28.11
CA ARG A 751 21.32 -1.67 -27.41
C ARG A 751 22.31 -0.90 -28.30
N ASP A 752 23.60 -0.98 -28.02
CA ASP A 752 24.66 -0.44 -28.89
C ASP A 752 24.88 -1.25 -30.19
N HIS A 753 25.53 -0.59 -31.15
CA HIS A 753 26.11 -1.25 -32.31
C HIS A 753 27.43 -1.98 -31.97
N PRO A 754 27.85 -3.00 -32.75
CA PRO A 754 29.20 -3.57 -32.68
C PRO A 754 30.25 -2.55 -33.11
N PRO A 755 31.43 -2.44 -32.44
CA PRO A 755 31.99 -3.36 -31.45
C PRO A 755 31.57 -3.20 -29.98
N GLN A 756 30.70 -2.26 -29.63
CA GLN A 756 30.35 -1.93 -28.25
C GLN A 756 29.42 -2.98 -27.60
N ASP A 757 28.41 -3.46 -28.34
CA ASP A 757 27.67 -4.69 -27.99
C ASP A 757 27.69 -5.68 -29.19
N HIS A 758 27.63 -6.97 -28.87
CA HIS A 758 27.66 -8.09 -29.81
C HIS A 758 26.46 -9.04 -29.66
N THR A 759 25.51 -8.73 -28.78
CA THR A 759 24.33 -9.57 -28.46
C THR A 759 23.20 -9.38 -29.47
N TYR A 760 22.69 -8.15 -29.61
CA TYR A 760 21.74 -7.73 -30.64
C TYR A 760 21.72 -6.19 -30.71
N ILE A 761 21.45 -5.64 -31.90
CA ILE A 761 21.25 -4.19 -32.10
C ILE A 761 19.80 -3.85 -31.77
N THR A 762 18.84 -4.56 -32.40
CA THR A 762 17.40 -4.50 -32.11
C THR A 762 16.84 -5.91 -31.88
N LYS A 763 15.74 -5.99 -31.12
CA LYS A 763 14.96 -7.21 -30.86
C LYS A 763 13.48 -6.86 -30.86
N ASN A 764 12.82 -7.15 -31.97
CA ASN A 764 11.39 -6.96 -32.17
C ASN A 764 10.59 -8.19 -31.66
N PHE A 765 9.58 -7.95 -30.82
CA PHE A 765 8.71 -9.00 -30.28
C PHE A 765 7.34 -9.07 -30.96
N GLY A 766 7.07 -8.21 -31.96
CA GLY A 766 5.79 -8.10 -32.63
C GLY A 766 4.70 -7.44 -31.79
N PHE A 767 3.48 -7.38 -32.33
CA PHE A 767 2.28 -6.93 -31.62
C PHE A 767 1.57 -8.09 -30.91
N SER A 768 1.10 -7.86 -29.68
CA SER A 768 0.27 -8.79 -28.91
C SER A 768 -0.93 -8.06 -28.29
N SER A 769 -2.10 -8.70 -28.28
CA SER A 769 -3.24 -8.32 -27.43
C SER A 769 -3.25 -9.06 -26.08
N ASP A 770 -2.50 -10.16 -25.95
CA ASP A 770 -2.27 -10.82 -24.67
C ASP A 770 -1.20 -10.05 -23.88
N ILE A 771 -1.64 -9.38 -22.81
CA ILE A 771 -0.82 -8.59 -21.88
C ILE A 771 0.18 -9.51 -21.15
N SER A 772 -0.20 -10.75 -20.85
CA SER A 772 0.66 -11.74 -20.18
C SER A 772 1.90 -12.07 -21.03
N GLN A 773 1.72 -12.16 -22.36
CA GLN A 773 2.80 -12.36 -23.31
C GLN A 773 3.69 -11.11 -23.44
N VAL A 774 3.13 -9.89 -23.28
CA VAL A 774 3.91 -8.64 -23.25
C VAL A 774 4.76 -8.56 -21.97
N HIS A 775 4.16 -8.84 -20.80
CA HIS A 775 4.87 -8.93 -19.53
C HIS A 775 6.00 -9.97 -19.59
N LYS A 776 5.70 -11.16 -20.15
CA LYS A 776 6.71 -12.19 -20.39
C LYS A 776 7.84 -11.69 -21.29
N ASN A 777 7.54 -11.00 -22.39
CA ASN A 777 8.55 -10.45 -23.30
C ASN A 777 9.46 -9.43 -22.59
N LEU A 778 8.87 -8.47 -21.86
CA LEU A 778 9.60 -7.50 -21.02
C LEU A 778 10.47 -8.20 -19.98
N SER A 779 9.97 -9.24 -19.30
CA SER A 779 10.75 -10.01 -18.31
C SER A 779 11.95 -10.78 -18.90
N THR A 780 12.07 -10.89 -20.23
CA THR A 780 13.29 -11.43 -20.88
C THR A 780 14.37 -10.37 -21.13
N LEU A 781 14.07 -9.09 -20.92
CA LEU A 781 15.00 -7.99 -21.08
C LEU A 781 15.82 -7.81 -19.80
N TYR A 782 17.08 -7.46 -19.99
CA TYR A 782 17.99 -7.10 -18.91
C TYR A 782 18.95 -6.02 -19.41
N ALA A 783 19.27 -5.09 -18.52
CA ALA A 783 20.25 -4.03 -18.75
C ALA A 783 21.67 -4.61 -18.76
N SER A 784 22.40 -4.44 -19.86
CA SER A 784 23.84 -4.73 -19.94
C SER A 784 24.43 -4.18 -21.24
N GLY A 785 25.74 -3.94 -21.28
CA GLY A 785 26.40 -3.31 -22.43
C GLY A 785 26.59 -1.81 -22.19
N GLY A 786 26.80 -1.06 -23.27
CA GLY A 786 27.22 0.34 -23.24
C GLY A 786 28.65 0.52 -23.74
N GLY A 787 28.93 1.62 -24.43
CA GLY A 787 30.27 1.90 -24.98
C GLY A 787 30.59 3.37 -25.21
N ASP A 788 30.28 3.89 -26.40
CA ASP A 788 30.71 5.20 -26.90
C ASP A 788 29.79 6.37 -26.52
N GLY A 789 28.60 6.08 -25.99
CA GLY A 789 27.68 7.05 -25.40
C GLY A 789 26.34 7.08 -26.12
N PRO A 790 26.29 7.48 -27.40
CA PRO A 790 25.09 7.31 -28.23
C PRO A 790 24.84 5.83 -28.53
N GLU A 791 23.59 5.48 -28.84
CA GLU A 791 23.11 4.09 -28.99
C GLU A 791 22.34 3.86 -30.30
N ALA A 792 21.93 2.62 -30.57
CA ALA A 792 21.17 2.22 -31.77
C ALA A 792 19.68 2.68 -31.80
N VAL A 793 19.37 3.84 -31.22
CA VAL A 793 18.03 4.45 -31.23
C VAL A 793 17.48 4.56 -32.66
N THR A 794 18.33 4.94 -33.62
CA THR A 794 17.95 5.04 -35.05
C THR A 794 17.51 3.69 -35.62
N ALA A 795 18.21 2.60 -35.28
CA ALA A 795 17.84 1.25 -35.67
C ALA A 795 16.48 0.85 -35.07
N ALA A 796 16.28 1.16 -33.78
CA ALA A 796 15.06 0.86 -33.04
C ALA A 796 13.83 1.62 -33.58
N LEU A 797 14.00 2.89 -33.94
CA LEU A 797 12.95 3.68 -34.60
C LEU A 797 12.64 3.16 -36.01
N ASN A 798 13.65 2.71 -36.77
CA ASN A 798 13.44 2.10 -38.08
C ASN A 798 12.66 0.78 -37.97
N GLU A 799 12.99 -0.06 -36.97
CA GLU A 799 12.27 -1.30 -36.67
C GLU A 799 10.80 -1.01 -36.29
N ALA A 800 10.58 -0.05 -35.38
CA ALA A 800 9.23 0.36 -34.95
C ALA A 800 8.37 0.94 -36.08
N LEU A 801 8.97 1.70 -37.01
CA LEU A 801 8.31 2.25 -38.19
C LEU A 801 7.75 1.14 -39.12
N HIS A 802 8.44 0.00 -39.22
CA HIS A 802 8.12 -1.10 -40.14
C HIS A 802 7.32 -2.24 -39.49
N MET A 803 6.87 -2.09 -38.25
CA MET A 803 5.95 -3.06 -37.61
C MET A 803 4.59 -3.14 -38.34
N ASP A 804 3.85 -4.23 -38.09
CA ASP A 804 2.53 -4.51 -38.69
C ASP A 804 1.42 -3.62 -38.11
N TRP A 805 1.43 -2.32 -38.40
CA TRP A 805 0.47 -1.33 -37.90
C TRP A 805 -0.90 -1.43 -38.60
N ARG A 806 -2.00 -1.56 -37.84
CA ARG A 806 -3.38 -1.52 -38.39
C ARG A 806 -3.66 -0.17 -39.07
N GLU A 807 -4.21 -0.18 -40.28
CA GLU A 807 -4.46 1.06 -41.06
C GLU A 807 -5.34 2.07 -40.32
N ASN A 808 -6.44 1.58 -39.73
CA ASN A 808 -7.44 2.40 -39.03
C ASN A 808 -7.17 2.59 -37.52
N ALA A 809 -6.01 2.15 -37.01
CA ALA A 809 -5.66 2.34 -35.60
C ALA A 809 -5.05 3.73 -35.35
N SER A 810 -5.24 4.25 -34.14
CA SER A 810 -4.37 5.31 -33.61
C SER A 810 -3.03 4.67 -33.20
N LYS A 811 -1.92 5.22 -33.71
CA LYS A 811 -0.58 4.61 -33.69
C LYS A 811 0.38 5.43 -32.84
N MET A 812 0.96 4.81 -31.83
CA MET A 812 1.82 5.50 -30.86
C MET A 812 3.09 4.70 -30.60
N VAL A 813 4.22 5.39 -30.55
CA VAL A 813 5.50 4.84 -30.08
C VAL A 813 5.86 5.55 -28.77
N VAL A 814 6.29 4.80 -27.77
CA VAL A 814 6.87 5.31 -26.52
C VAL A 814 8.31 4.83 -26.46
N LEU A 815 9.25 5.73 -26.72
CA LEU A 815 10.69 5.50 -26.59
C LEU A 815 11.14 5.81 -25.16
N ILE A 816 11.88 4.90 -24.53
CA ILE A 816 12.44 5.04 -23.18
C ILE A 816 13.96 4.82 -23.31
N ALA A 817 14.76 5.86 -23.07
CA ALA A 817 16.23 5.82 -23.15
C ALA A 817 16.88 6.95 -22.34
N ASP A 818 18.16 6.80 -21.99
CA ASP A 818 19.01 7.85 -21.42
C ASP A 818 20.15 8.34 -22.33
N ALA A 819 20.24 7.81 -23.55
CA ALA A 819 21.24 8.18 -24.56
C ALA A 819 20.62 8.65 -25.90
N PRO A 820 21.35 9.44 -26.71
CA PRO A 820 20.94 9.85 -28.06
C PRO A 820 21.28 8.83 -29.16
N PRO A 821 20.75 8.99 -30.38
CA PRO A 821 21.28 8.29 -31.56
C PRO A 821 22.66 8.82 -31.99
N HIS A 822 23.43 7.95 -32.64
CA HIS A 822 24.65 8.31 -33.38
C HIS A 822 24.43 9.38 -34.47
N GLY A 823 25.45 10.21 -34.70
CA GLY A 823 25.50 11.21 -35.77
C GLY A 823 24.98 12.60 -35.42
N ILE A 824 24.44 12.82 -34.22
CA ILE A 824 24.00 14.17 -33.80
C ILE A 824 25.17 15.07 -33.35
N GLY A 825 26.40 14.56 -33.36
CA GLY A 825 27.63 15.29 -33.04
C GLY A 825 28.00 15.29 -31.56
N GLU A 826 27.69 14.20 -30.83
CA GLU A 826 28.06 14.04 -29.43
C GLU A 826 29.55 13.75 -29.21
N TYR A 827 30.03 14.06 -28.02
CA TYR A 827 31.40 13.71 -27.64
C TYR A 827 31.48 12.23 -27.27
N GLY A 828 32.32 11.48 -27.98
CA GLY A 828 32.55 10.05 -27.74
C GLY A 828 32.07 9.16 -28.89
N ASP A 829 31.11 9.64 -29.68
CA ASP A 829 30.42 8.92 -30.76
C ASP A 829 31.40 8.18 -31.69
N GLY A 830 31.32 6.85 -31.68
CA GLY A 830 32.07 5.95 -32.54
C GLY A 830 31.55 5.91 -33.98
N PHE A 831 30.35 6.47 -34.21
CA PHE A 831 29.67 6.52 -35.49
C PHE A 831 29.21 7.96 -35.81
N ASP A 832 30.15 8.91 -35.67
CA ASP A 832 29.95 10.35 -35.84
C ASP A 832 29.41 10.79 -37.23
N ASP A 833 29.53 9.93 -38.25
CA ASP A 833 28.94 10.12 -39.59
C ASP A 833 27.45 9.71 -39.70
N GLY A 834 26.84 9.18 -38.63
CA GLY A 834 25.45 8.70 -38.58
C GLY A 834 25.32 7.20 -38.25
N SER A 835 24.07 6.72 -38.15
CA SER A 835 23.80 5.32 -37.85
C SER A 835 24.53 4.36 -38.81
N PRO A 836 25.20 3.30 -38.31
CA PRO A 836 25.80 2.24 -39.12
C PRO A 836 24.87 1.59 -40.14
N ASP A 837 23.56 1.60 -39.87
CA ASP A 837 22.55 1.01 -40.75
C ASP A 837 22.22 1.90 -41.98
N GLY A 838 22.77 3.12 -42.04
CA GLY A 838 22.54 4.08 -43.12
C GLY A 838 21.19 4.81 -43.05
N CYS A 839 20.42 4.62 -41.99
CA CYS A 839 19.19 5.36 -41.73
C CYS A 839 19.46 6.71 -41.04
N ASP A 840 18.66 7.73 -41.36
CA ASP A 840 18.68 9.05 -40.72
C ASP A 840 17.44 9.21 -39.82
N PRO A 841 17.58 9.54 -38.52
CA PRO A 841 16.44 9.56 -37.61
C PRO A 841 15.52 10.77 -37.78
N LEU A 842 15.96 11.88 -38.41
CA LEU A 842 15.05 12.97 -38.80
C LEU A 842 14.17 12.54 -39.99
N VAL A 843 14.73 11.77 -40.92
CA VAL A 843 13.96 11.16 -42.01
C VAL A 843 12.96 10.14 -41.45
N LEU A 844 13.36 9.27 -40.52
CA LEU A 844 12.46 8.32 -39.85
C LEU A 844 11.33 9.04 -39.09
N ALA A 845 11.62 10.13 -38.36
CA ALA A 845 10.61 10.90 -37.65
C ALA A 845 9.55 11.50 -38.60
N ARG A 846 9.96 11.99 -39.79
CA ARG A 846 9.04 12.48 -40.81
C ARG A 846 8.23 11.35 -41.46
N GLN A 847 8.84 10.18 -41.67
CA GLN A 847 8.13 8.99 -42.15
C GLN A 847 7.09 8.49 -41.13
N MET A 848 7.44 8.46 -39.83
CA MET A 848 6.49 8.20 -38.74
C MET A 848 5.32 9.19 -38.76
N ALA A 849 5.61 10.50 -38.84
CA ALA A 849 4.58 11.54 -38.92
C ALA A 849 3.64 11.34 -40.12
N SER A 850 4.18 11.10 -41.33
CA SER A 850 3.37 10.81 -42.53
C SER A 850 2.59 9.49 -42.42
N ASN A 851 3.11 8.51 -41.68
CA ASN A 851 2.42 7.26 -41.39
C ASN A 851 1.35 7.39 -40.30
N GLY A 852 1.23 8.58 -39.71
CA GLY A 852 0.31 8.89 -38.62
C GLY A 852 0.72 8.31 -37.27
N ILE A 853 2.00 7.96 -37.11
CA ILE A 853 2.61 7.42 -35.89
C ILE A 853 3.13 8.59 -35.04
N THR A 854 2.62 8.72 -33.82
CA THR A 854 3.04 9.73 -32.85
C THR A 854 4.15 9.17 -31.95
N LEU A 855 5.30 9.85 -31.85
CA LEU A 855 6.41 9.45 -30.98
C LEU A 855 6.38 10.24 -29.66
N PHE A 856 6.19 9.53 -28.56
CA PHE A 856 6.45 10.00 -27.20
C PHE A 856 7.84 9.56 -26.77
N PHE A 857 8.59 10.44 -26.13
CA PHE A 857 9.91 10.14 -25.60
C PHE A 857 9.95 10.35 -24.09
N VAL A 858 10.25 9.28 -23.36
CA VAL A 858 10.53 9.31 -21.93
C VAL A 858 12.03 9.49 -21.75
N ALA A 859 12.42 10.71 -21.44
CA ALA A 859 13.81 11.09 -21.21
C ALA A 859 14.24 10.66 -19.80
N CYS A 860 15.11 9.67 -19.73
CA CYS A 860 15.60 9.12 -18.46
C CYS A 860 16.74 10.01 -17.94
N GLU A 861 16.42 10.85 -16.95
CA GLU A 861 17.30 11.91 -16.46
C GLU A 861 17.88 11.55 -15.09
N PRO A 862 19.11 12.00 -14.72
CA PRO A 862 19.89 13.08 -15.33
C PRO A 862 20.84 12.69 -16.49
N ALA A 863 20.85 11.43 -16.93
CA ALA A 863 21.88 10.94 -17.84
C ALA A 863 21.76 11.54 -19.25
N LEU A 864 20.54 11.67 -19.79
CA LEU A 864 20.33 12.28 -21.11
C LEU A 864 20.85 13.73 -21.21
N SER A 865 20.66 14.56 -20.19
CA SER A 865 21.18 15.94 -20.18
C SER A 865 22.71 16.03 -19.98
N GLY A 866 23.42 14.91 -19.85
CA GLY A 866 24.88 14.87 -19.98
C GLY A 866 25.37 15.15 -21.41
N TYR A 867 24.51 14.90 -22.40
CA TYR A 867 24.79 15.06 -23.83
C TYR A 867 24.56 16.50 -24.31
N SER A 868 25.31 16.90 -25.35
CA SER A 868 25.41 18.28 -25.84
C SER A 868 24.19 18.73 -26.65
N TYR A 869 23.51 17.81 -27.34
CA TYR A 869 22.41 18.07 -28.28
C TYR A 869 21.22 17.12 -28.10
N ALA A 870 21.35 16.01 -27.37
CA ALA A 870 20.31 15.00 -27.18
C ALA A 870 18.92 15.57 -26.83
N THR A 871 18.81 16.42 -25.80
CA THR A 871 17.54 17.05 -25.40
C THR A 871 16.88 17.82 -26.56
N ASP A 872 17.67 18.59 -27.32
CA ASP A 872 17.17 19.43 -28.41
C ASP A 872 16.73 18.57 -29.60
N PHE A 873 17.48 17.49 -29.88
CA PHE A 873 17.17 16.50 -30.90
C PHE A 873 15.85 15.77 -30.59
N TYR A 874 15.69 15.27 -29.36
CA TYR A 874 14.48 14.55 -28.96
C TYR A 874 13.25 15.45 -28.97
N GLN A 875 13.37 16.68 -28.46
CA GLN A 875 12.30 17.67 -28.55
C GLN A 875 11.90 17.96 -30.01
N ALA A 876 12.85 18.00 -30.95
CA ALA A 876 12.55 18.17 -32.36
C ALA A 876 11.79 16.97 -32.96
N ILE A 877 12.24 15.72 -32.77
CA ILE A 877 11.57 14.55 -33.37
C ILE A 877 10.19 14.24 -32.76
N THR A 878 10.00 14.50 -31.46
CA THR A 878 8.65 14.44 -30.85
C THR A 878 7.76 15.54 -31.41
N THR A 879 8.28 16.75 -31.67
CA THR A 879 7.51 17.85 -32.28
C THR A 879 7.12 17.52 -33.74
N ILE A 880 8.05 16.98 -34.55
CA ILE A 880 7.77 16.53 -35.92
C ILE A 880 6.59 15.54 -35.96
N THR A 881 6.59 14.56 -35.05
CA THR A 881 5.55 13.51 -34.95
C THR A 881 4.31 13.94 -34.14
N SER A 882 4.25 15.19 -33.67
CA SER A 882 3.18 15.74 -32.82
C SER A 882 2.99 15.04 -31.46
N GLY A 883 4.03 14.36 -30.97
CA GLY A 883 4.08 13.76 -29.63
C GLY A 883 4.60 14.71 -28.55
N LEU A 884 5.18 14.15 -27.49
CA LEU A 884 5.75 14.90 -26.36
C LEU A 884 7.07 14.27 -25.89
N MET A 885 7.96 15.12 -25.37
CA MET A 885 9.12 14.72 -24.57
C MET A 885 8.77 14.86 -23.08
N LEU A 886 9.05 13.82 -22.31
CA LEU A 886 8.66 13.66 -20.91
C LEU A 886 9.93 13.39 -20.08
N PRO A 887 10.52 14.40 -19.43
CA PRO A 887 11.67 14.18 -18.55
C PRO A 887 11.23 13.46 -17.29
N LEU A 888 11.85 12.33 -16.95
CA LEU A 888 11.62 11.61 -15.70
C LEU A 888 12.91 11.51 -14.89
N LEU A 889 12.82 11.90 -13.62
CA LEU A 889 13.92 11.79 -12.65
C LEU A 889 14.01 10.41 -11.98
N THR A 890 12.94 9.63 -12.03
CA THR A 890 12.81 8.32 -11.37
C THR A 890 11.93 7.38 -12.19
N ALA A 891 12.28 6.09 -12.20
CA ALA A 891 11.52 5.06 -12.90
C ALA A 891 10.11 4.82 -12.31
N ASP A 892 9.81 5.26 -11.09
CA ASP A 892 8.48 5.11 -10.47
C ASP A 892 7.39 5.96 -11.15
N LEU A 893 7.78 7.08 -11.78
CA LEU A 893 6.87 7.97 -12.51
C LEU A 893 6.53 7.46 -13.92
N LEU A 894 7.22 6.42 -14.39
CA LEU A 894 7.12 5.88 -15.75
C LEU A 894 5.68 5.49 -16.12
N THR A 895 4.98 4.81 -15.22
CA THR A 895 3.58 4.40 -15.41
C THR A 895 2.65 5.58 -15.63
N HIS A 896 2.77 6.63 -14.81
CA HIS A 896 1.91 7.82 -14.91
C HIS A 896 2.18 8.59 -16.20
N ALA A 897 3.45 8.72 -16.61
CA ALA A 897 3.83 9.38 -17.85
C ALA A 897 3.29 8.64 -19.09
N ILE A 898 3.46 7.31 -19.14
CA ILE A 898 2.97 6.47 -20.25
C ILE A 898 1.44 6.55 -20.36
N VAL A 899 0.73 6.28 -19.26
CA VAL A 899 -0.74 6.27 -19.26
C VAL A 899 -1.29 7.65 -19.63
N GLY A 900 -0.73 8.72 -19.06
CA GLY A 900 -1.12 10.08 -19.38
C GLY A 900 -0.97 10.40 -20.86
N SER A 901 0.21 10.16 -21.44
CA SER A 901 0.49 10.57 -22.82
C SER A 901 -0.26 9.76 -23.86
N VAL A 902 -0.51 8.47 -23.59
CA VAL A 902 -1.41 7.65 -24.40
C VAL A 902 -2.82 8.24 -24.36
N LEU A 903 -3.38 8.51 -23.18
CA LEU A 903 -4.75 9.01 -23.03
C LEU A 903 -4.97 10.40 -23.65
N GLU A 904 -4.02 11.33 -23.49
CA GLU A 904 -4.05 12.62 -24.19
C GLU A 904 -4.07 12.43 -25.71
N ASN A 905 -3.25 11.53 -26.25
CA ASN A 905 -3.22 11.27 -27.68
C ASN A 905 -4.54 10.68 -28.20
N LEU A 906 -5.22 9.84 -27.41
CA LEU A 906 -6.53 9.28 -27.81
C LEU A 906 -7.60 10.35 -28.00
N ASP A 907 -7.60 11.38 -27.14
CA ASP A 907 -8.51 12.52 -27.22
C ASP A 907 -8.16 13.40 -28.44
N MET A 908 -6.88 13.73 -28.64
CA MET A 908 -6.43 14.48 -29.82
C MET A 908 -6.75 13.76 -31.14
N GLU A 909 -6.58 12.44 -31.20
CA GLU A 909 -6.87 11.61 -32.36
C GLU A 909 -8.34 11.63 -32.79
N ARG A 910 -9.27 11.80 -31.83
CA ARG A 910 -10.69 12.02 -32.13
C ARG A 910 -10.86 13.36 -32.85
N LEU A 911 -10.20 14.42 -32.38
CA LEU A 911 -10.30 15.76 -32.95
C LEU A 911 -9.63 15.84 -34.33
N VAL A 912 -8.45 15.25 -34.52
CA VAL A 912 -7.77 15.16 -35.84
C VAL A 912 -8.67 14.47 -36.87
N ARG A 913 -9.40 13.41 -36.49
CA ARG A 913 -10.38 12.76 -37.38
C ARG A 913 -11.58 13.63 -37.72
N GLU A 914 -11.97 14.56 -36.83
CA GLU A 914 -13.12 15.44 -37.04
C GLU A 914 -12.79 16.71 -37.84
N VAL A 915 -11.71 17.41 -37.49
CA VAL A 915 -11.35 18.72 -38.09
C VAL A 915 -10.20 18.65 -39.08
N GLY A 916 -9.42 17.56 -39.10
CA GLY A 916 -8.10 17.52 -39.72
C GLY A 916 -8.10 17.79 -41.22
N HIS A 917 -9.10 17.32 -41.97
CA HIS A 917 -9.23 17.63 -43.40
C HIS A 917 -9.35 19.15 -43.65
N ALA A 918 -10.19 19.84 -42.89
CA ALA A 918 -10.39 21.29 -43.04
C ALA A 918 -9.15 22.09 -42.61
N VAL A 919 -8.45 21.63 -41.57
CA VAL A 919 -7.20 22.23 -41.08
C VAL A 919 -6.07 22.05 -42.10
N ALA A 920 -5.89 20.84 -42.62
CA ALA A 920 -4.86 20.54 -43.61
C ALA A 920 -5.10 21.26 -44.95
N GLN A 921 -6.36 21.38 -45.39
CA GLN A 921 -6.70 22.15 -46.60
C GLN A 921 -6.26 23.62 -46.49
N ARG A 922 -6.28 24.21 -45.29
CA ARG A 922 -5.80 25.59 -45.09
C ARG A 922 -4.28 25.69 -45.07
N ILE A 923 -3.61 24.78 -44.37
CA ILE A 923 -2.15 24.77 -44.29
C ILE A 923 -1.53 24.47 -45.67
N LEU A 924 -1.96 23.39 -46.32
CA LEU A 924 -1.36 22.91 -47.58
C LEU A 924 -2.01 23.55 -48.83
N GLY A 925 -3.32 23.82 -48.81
CA GLY A 925 -4.05 24.34 -49.97
C GLY A 925 -4.10 25.86 -50.04
N ASN A 926 -4.29 26.55 -48.92
CA ASN A 926 -4.28 28.02 -48.86
C ASN A 926 -2.88 28.59 -48.52
N ASN A 927 -1.91 27.75 -48.18
CA ASN A 927 -0.56 28.14 -47.77
C ASN A 927 -0.55 29.08 -46.53
N GLU A 928 -1.48 28.83 -45.59
CA GLU A 928 -1.58 29.54 -44.31
C GLU A 928 -0.57 28.97 -43.30
N SER A 929 -0.06 29.79 -42.37
CA SER A 929 0.90 29.31 -41.37
C SER A 929 0.25 28.36 -40.36
N VAL A 930 0.99 27.34 -39.92
CA VAL A 930 0.51 26.38 -38.91
C VAL A 930 0.10 27.08 -37.63
N ASP A 931 0.82 28.14 -37.21
CA ASP A 931 0.52 28.90 -36.00
C ASP A 931 -0.74 29.77 -36.13
N ASP A 932 -1.04 30.32 -37.30
CA ASP A 932 -2.28 31.07 -37.53
C ASP A 932 -3.49 30.12 -37.51
N VAL A 933 -3.39 28.98 -38.22
CA VAL A 933 -4.43 27.96 -38.25
C VAL A 933 -4.64 27.33 -36.88
N ALA A 934 -3.57 27.11 -36.10
CA ALA A 934 -3.64 26.59 -34.73
C ALA A 934 -4.35 27.57 -33.77
N ARG A 935 -4.09 28.87 -33.87
CA ARG A 935 -4.77 29.90 -33.07
C ARG A 935 -6.27 29.93 -33.34
N GLU A 936 -6.67 29.96 -34.61
CA GLU A 936 -8.10 29.96 -34.96
C GLU A 936 -8.79 28.63 -34.62
N LEU A 937 -8.07 27.50 -34.76
CA LEU A 937 -8.58 26.19 -34.36
C LEU A 937 -8.80 26.12 -32.85
N HIS A 938 -7.86 26.62 -32.05
CA HIS A 938 -7.97 26.73 -30.60
C HIS A 938 -9.20 27.56 -30.21
N GLU A 939 -9.38 28.77 -30.77
CA GLU A 939 -10.57 29.59 -30.53
C GLU A 939 -11.87 28.87 -30.88
N LYS A 940 -11.91 28.14 -32.01
CA LYS A 940 -13.09 27.38 -32.44
C LYS A 940 -13.42 26.19 -31.54
N LEU A 941 -12.41 25.49 -31.03
CA LEU A 941 -12.61 24.36 -30.12
C LEU A 941 -12.96 24.83 -28.69
N LEU A 942 -12.41 25.96 -28.25
CA LEU A 942 -12.86 26.65 -27.02
C LEU A 942 -14.33 27.05 -27.12
N LEU A 943 -14.77 27.66 -28.22
CA LEU A 943 -16.19 28.03 -28.44
C LEU A 943 -17.13 26.82 -28.52
N ARG A 944 -16.60 25.63 -28.78
CA ARG A 944 -17.34 24.35 -28.73
C ARG A 944 -17.37 23.71 -27.33
N ASN A 945 -16.69 24.30 -26.34
CA ASN A 945 -16.45 23.72 -25.02
C ASN A 945 -15.82 22.31 -25.08
N GLU A 946 -14.89 22.07 -26.03
CA GLU A 946 -14.23 20.78 -26.15
C GLU A 946 -13.19 20.60 -25.03
N SER A 947 -13.36 19.57 -24.19
CA SER A 947 -12.37 19.15 -23.19
C SER A 947 -11.44 18.08 -23.74
N THR A 948 -10.19 18.10 -23.28
CA THR A 948 -9.16 17.10 -23.59
C THR A 948 -8.32 16.84 -22.35
N LYS A 949 -7.91 15.60 -22.13
CA LYS A 949 -6.87 15.29 -21.14
C LYS A 949 -5.54 15.93 -21.55
N LYS A 950 -4.75 16.33 -20.56
CA LYS A 950 -3.40 16.87 -20.73
C LYS A 950 -2.48 16.30 -19.65
N VAL A 951 -1.34 15.76 -20.07
CA VAL A 951 -0.25 15.43 -19.13
C VAL A 951 0.45 16.70 -18.70
N VAL A 952 0.57 16.87 -17.40
CA VAL A 952 1.35 17.94 -16.77
C VAL A 952 2.50 17.25 -16.04
N ILE A 953 3.70 17.43 -16.56
CA ILE A 953 4.95 17.05 -15.91
C ILE A 953 5.71 18.34 -15.62
N GLU A 954 6.30 18.45 -14.44
CA GLU A 954 7.17 19.57 -14.12
C GLU A 954 8.40 19.59 -15.06
N SER A 955 8.61 20.71 -15.75
CA SER A 955 9.77 20.89 -16.62
C SER A 955 11.04 21.09 -15.80
N ILE A 956 11.92 20.10 -15.87
CA ILE A 956 13.28 20.22 -15.32
C ILE A 956 14.24 20.97 -16.25
N TYR A 957 13.84 21.31 -17.48
CA TYR A 957 14.70 21.95 -18.48
C TYR A 957 14.58 23.48 -18.47
N LYS A 958 15.72 24.14 -18.62
CA LYS A 958 15.85 25.59 -18.72
C LYS A 958 15.80 26.01 -20.19
N GLU A 959 14.86 26.89 -20.53
CA GLU A 959 14.82 27.47 -21.87
C GLU A 959 16.09 28.28 -22.15
N SER A 960 16.71 28.06 -23.32
CA SER A 960 17.80 28.88 -23.85
C SER A 960 17.56 29.22 -25.32
N ALA A 961 18.18 30.31 -25.80
CA ALA A 961 18.07 30.71 -27.20
C ALA A 961 18.79 29.71 -28.12
N GLU A 962 19.87 29.10 -27.61
CA GLU A 962 20.64 28.05 -28.26
C GLU A 962 19.84 26.76 -28.41
N ALA A 963 19.15 26.30 -27.35
CA ALA A 963 18.28 25.12 -27.44
C ALA A 963 17.11 25.35 -28.41
N LYS A 964 16.43 26.50 -28.33
CA LYS A 964 15.35 26.87 -29.27
C LYS A 964 15.84 26.93 -30.73
N HIS A 965 17.06 27.44 -30.94
CA HIS A 965 17.72 27.42 -32.26
C HIS A 965 18.01 25.99 -32.73
N ASN A 966 18.55 25.13 -31.87
CA ASN A 966 18.87 23.73 -32.22
C ASN A 966 17.62 22.92 -32.56
N VAL A 967 16.55 23.03 -31.76
CA VAL A 967 15.25 22.39 -32.03
C VAL A 967 14.73 22.82 -33.41
N GLN A 968 14.77 24.12 -33.72
CA GLN A 968 14.36 24.63 -35.03
C GLN A 968 15.23 24.07 -36.17
N VAL A 969 16.57 24.04 -35.99
CA VAL A 969 17.51 23.45 -36.95
C VAL A 969 17.19 21.98 -37.22
N PHE A 970 16.97 21.16 -36.18
CA PHE A 970 16.60 19.75 -36.36
C PHE A 970 15.22 19.58 -37.01
N MET A 971 14.26 20.47 -36.74
CA MET A 971 12.94 20.44 -37.38
C MET A 971 12.99 20.80 -38.88
N GLU A 972 13.80 21.78 -39.26
CA GLU A 972 13.90 22.29 -40.64
C GLU A 972 14.85 21.45 -41.52
N ALA A 973 15.97 20.97 -40.97
CA ALA A 973 17.00 20.28 -41.73
C ALA A 973 16.54 18.90 -42.26
N PRO A 974 16.68 18.59 -43.57
CA PRO A 974 16.26 17.31 -44.14
C PRO A 974 16.94 16.09 -43.50
N THR A 975 18.22 16.23 -43.13
CA THR A 975 19.08 15.18 -42.58
C THR A 975 19.95 15.70 -41.43
N LEU A 976 20.46 14.82 -40.57
CA LEU A 976 21.42 15.16 -39.53
C LEU A 976 22.68 15.80 -40.10
N ASN A 977 23.15 15.37 -41.28
CA ASN A 977 24.31 15.94 -41.95
C ASN A 977 24.14 17.42 -42.34
N GLU A 978 22.89 17.86 -42.59
CA GLU A 978 22.56 19.27 -42.84
C GLU A 978 22.30 20.04 -41.54
N ALA A 979 21.74 19.37 -40.51
CA ALA A 979 21.50 19.96 -39.20
C ALA A 979 22.80 20.28 -38.44
N ARG A 980 23.70 19.29 -38.39
CA ARG A 980 24.88 19.25 -37.51
C ARG A 980 25.81 20.48 -37.62
N PRO A 981 26.13 21.02 -38.81
CA PRO A 981 26.97 22.22 -38.93
C PRO A 981 26.33 23.52 -38.40
N LEU A 982 25.00 23.52 -38.18
CA LEU A 982 24.23 24.68 -37.76
C LEU A 982 23.89 24.68 -36.26
N LEU A 983 24.22 23.59 -35.54
CA LEU A 983 23.96 23.44 -34.11
C LEU A 983 24.86 24.37 -33.28
N LYS A 984 24.29 24.89 -32.19
CA LYS A 984 24.97 25.74 -31.21
C LYS A 984 25.07 25.01 -29.89
N ARG A 985 26.26 24.93 -29.31
CA ARG A 985 26.43 24.32 -27.99
C ARG A 985 25.70 25.16 -26.94
N VAL A 986 24.73 24.56 -26.22
CA VAL A 986 24.11 25.19 -25.05
C VAL A 986 25.16 25.37 -23.96
N HIS A 987 25.34 26.60 -23.47
CA HIS A 987 26.37 26.93 -22.49
C HIS A 987 25.85 26.81 -21.05
N GLY A 988 26.58 26.07 -20.22
CA GLY A 988 26.23 25.85 -18.82
C GLY A 988 25.29 24.67 -18.64
N THR A 989 24.44 24.75 -17.64
CA THR A 989 23.48 23.71 -17.28
C THR A 989 22.21 23.78 -18.13
N ARG A 990 21.74 22.62 -18.61
CA ARG A 990 20.46 22.45 -19.31
C ARG A 990 19.24 22.46 -18.38
N PHE A 991 19.46 22.30 -17.07
CA PHE A 991 18.38 22.18 -16.10
C PHE A 991 17.93 23.53 -15.51
N THR A 992 16.68 23.59 -15.04
CA THR A 992 16.15 24.74 -14.29
C THR A 992 16.92 24.96 -12.99
N ASP A 993 16.98 26.21 -12.53
CA ASP A 993 17.64 26.53 -11.26
C ASP A 993 16.91 25.84 -10.07
N LYS A 994 15.60 25.58 -10.19
CA LYS A 994 14.82 24.76 -9.24
C LYS A 994 15.32 23.31 -9.21
N TYR A 995 15.40 22.64 -10.35
CA TYR A 995 15.96 21.27 -10.42
C TYR A 995 17.41 21.22 -9.92
N LEU A 996 18.23 22.24 -10.21
CA LEU A 996 19.61 22.25 -9.76
C LEU A 996 19.73 22.48 -8.26
N GLN A 997 18.83 23.25 -7.65
CA GLN A 997 18.77 23.38 -6.20
C GLN A 997 18.36 22.04 -5.56
N MET A 998 17.31 21.39 -6.07
CA MET A 998 16.90 20.03 -5.68
C MET A 998 18.07 19.03 -5.82
N ARG A 999 18.74 19.00 -6.99
CA ARG A 999 19.91 18.13 -7.24
C ARG A 999 21.12 18.52 -6.40
N HIS A 1000 21.34 19.79 -6.07
CA HIS A 1000 22.43 20.20 -5.18
C HIS A 1000 22.16 19.89 -3.71
N GLN A 1001 20.89 19.90 -3.28
CA GLN A 1001 20.48 19.38 -1.97
C GLN A 1001 20.75 17.87 -1.90
N LEU A 1002 20.35 17.11 -2.93
CA LEU A 1002 20.63 15.67 -3.05
C LEU A 1002 22.13 15.35 -3.17
N ALA A 1003 22.90 16.11 -3.95
CA ALA A 1003 24.32 15.86 -4.21
C ALA A 1003 25.25 16.32 -3.07
N ARG A 1004 24.86 17.31 -2.25
CA ARG A 1004 25.59 17.67 -1.03
C ARG A 1004 25.56 16.59 0.04
N ALA A 1005 24.64 15.64 -0.04
CA ALA A 1005 24.67 14.42 0.78
C ALA A 1005 25.80 13.44 0.35
N SER A 1006 26.43 13.63 -0.82
CA SER A 1006 27.32 12.63 -1.44
C SER A 1006 28.78 13.06 -1.68
N TYR A 1007 29.14 14.35 -1.53
CA TYR A 1007 30.54 14.80 -1.69
C TYR A 1007 30.98 15.85 -0.67
N GLY A 1008 31.72 15.39 0.35
CA GLY A 1008 32.49 16.22 1.28
C GLY A 1008 34.00 16.11 1.03
N SER A 1009 34.60 17.19 0.51
CA SER A 1009 36.04 17.50 0.45
C SER A 1009 37.01 16.58 -0.33
N TYR A 1010 37.53 17.12 -1.44
CA TYR A 1010 38.98 17.25 -1.63
C TYR A 1010 39.29 18.63 -2.21
N GLY A 1011 40.14 19.39 -1.53
CA GLY A 1011 40.52 20.75 -1.93
C GLY A 1011 41.56 20.77 -3.06
N SER A 1012 41.40 21.72 -4.00
CA SER A 1012 42.39 21.99 -5.04
C SER A 1012 43.61 22.70 -4.45
N LEU A 1013 44.82 22.21 -4.75
CA LEU A 1013 46.08 22.91 -4.50
C LEU A 1013 46.87 23.09 -5.80
N THR A 1014 47.37 24.31 -5.97
CA THR A 1014 48.07 24.80 -7.15
C THR A 1014 49.47 24.20 -7.30
N SER A 1015 49.88 23.89 -8.55
CA SER A 1015 51.26 23.51 -8.87
C SER A 1015 51.92 24.48 -9.86
N SER A 1016 53.17 24.85 -9.59
CA SER A 1016 54.11 25.41 -10.58
C SER A 1016 55.34 24.47 -10.72
N PRO A 1017 56.09 24.50 -11.85
CA PRO A 1017 56.61 23.24 -12.40
C PRO A 1017 58.13 23.04 -12.32
N ARG A 1018 58.57 21.77 -12.20
CA ARG A 1018 59.77 21.24 -12.88
C ARG A 1018 59.89 19.70 -12.81
N SER A 1019 60.70 19.15 -13.71
CA SER A 1019 60.93 17.71 -13.98
C SER A 1019 62.44 17.36 -13.86
N PRO A 1020 62.95 16.16 -14.22
CA PRO A 1020 62.90 14.88 -13.48
C PRO A 1020 64.34 14.34 -13.12
N PRO A 1021 64.67 13.02 -13.17
CA PRO A 1021 64.62 12.05 -12.06
C PRO A 1021 65.96 11.30 -11.75
N ALA A 1022 66.03 10.49 -10.68
CA ALA A 1022 66.97 9.35 -10.53
C ALA A 1022 66.63 8.40 -9.33
N SER A 1023 67.15 7.16 -9.37
CA SER A 1023 66.96 6.04 -8.41
C SER A 1023 68.30 5.63 -7.72
N PRO A 1024 68.48 4.43 -7.14
CA PRO A 1024 67.94 3.86 -5.88
C PRO A 1024 69.06 3.42 -4.86
N HIS A 1025 68.72 2.90 -3.65
CA HIS A 1025 69.26 1.62 -3.07
C HIS A 1025 69.12 1.38 -1.53
N LYS A 1026 68.72 0.14 -1.20
CA LYS A 1026 69.20 -0.81 -0.14
C LYS A 1026 69.27 -0.46 1.38
N ALA A 1027 68.31 -1.03 2.12
CA ALA A 1027 68.43 -2.18 3.05
C ALA A 1027 69.23 -2.14 4.39
N SER A 1028 68.55 -2.66 5.44
CA SER A 1028 68.98 -3.62 6.50
C SER A 1028 68.80 -3.22 7.99
N VAL A 1029 68.45 -4.25 8.78
CA VAL A 1029 68.00 -4.32 10.20
C VAL A 1029 69.16 -4.97 11.04
N PRO A 1030 69.09 -5.35 12.36
CA PRO A 1030 68.07 -5.17 13.42
C PRO A 1030 68.59 -4.80 14.85
N ALA A 1031 67.66 -4.51 15.80
CA ALA A 1031 67.55 -5.15 17.14
C ALA A 1031 66.57 -4.40 18.08
N SER A 1032 65.86 -5.13 18.95
CA SER A 1032 64.89 -4.65 19.98
C SER A 1032 65.33 -5.14 21.38
N PRO A 1033 64.64 -4.85 22.52
CA PRO A 1033 63.44 -4.03 22.77
C PRO A 1033 63.59 -3.00 23.92
N PRO A 1034 62.57 -2.17 24.23
CA PRO A 1034 61.84 -2.43 25.48
C PRO A 1034 60.30 -2.15 25.45
N ARG A 1035 59.66 -2.61 26.55
CA ARG A 1035 58.25 -2.52 27.00
C ARG A 1035 57.33 -1.47 26.33
N LYS A 1036 56.18 -1.95 25.81
CA LYS A 1036 55.02 -1.13 25.43
C LYS A 1036 54.14 -0.78 26.63
N VAL A 1037 53.73 0.48 26.72
CA VAL A 1037 52.38 0.90 27.13
C VAL A 1037 51.72 1.39 25.85
N VAL A 1038 50.54 0.91 25.50
CA VAL A 1038 49.87 1.26 24.24
C VAL A 1038 48.94 2.44 24.48
N GLN A 1039 49.41 3.63 24.11
CA GLN A 1039 48.56 4.64 23.49
C GLN A 1039 48.81 4.58 21.98
N ASP A 1040 47.93 5.22 21.21
CA ASP A 1040 47.86 5.26 19.74
C ASP A 1040 47.36 3.97 19.06
N PHE A 1041 46.11 4.04 18.57
CA PHE A 1041 45.64 3.26 17.43
C PHE A 1041 45.37 4.22 16.27
N ALA A 1042 46.03 3.98 15.14
CA ALA A 1042 45.76 4.70 13.91
C ALA A 1042 44.36 4.36 13.37
N ALA A 1043 43.66 5.37 12.86
CA ALA A 1043 42.36 5.16 12.22
C ALA A 1043 42.52 4.29 10.96
N PHE A 1044 41.89 3.12 10.96
CA PHE A 1044 41.93 2.18 9.84
C PHE A 1044 40.97 2.63 8.74
N GLY A 1045 41.48 2.74 7.52
CA GLY A 1045 40.68 2.92 6.30
C GLY A 1045 40.29 1.58 5.69
N ALA A 1046 38.99 1.39 5.46
CA ALA A 1046 38.40 0.32 4.64
C ALA A 1046 37.56 0.98 3.50
N PRO A 1047 37.24 0.27 2.39
CA PRO A 1047 36.96 0.90 1.11
C PRO A 1047 35.61 1.64 1.01
N LYS A 1048 35.59 2.70 0.19
CA LYS A 1048 34.46 3.62 0.00
C LYS A 1048 33.37 3.11 -0.96
N THR A 1049 32.81 1.91 -0.74
CA THR A 1049 31.59 1.44 -1.44
C THR A 1049 30.83 0.45 -0.57
N ALA A 1050 30.07 0.96 0.40
CA ALA A 1050 29.09 0.20 1.18
C ALA A 1050 27.98 1.14 1.68
N SER A 1051 27.04 1.48 0.81
CA SER A 1051 25.67 1.72 1.28
C SER A 1051 25.18 0.39 1.84
N VAL A 1052 24.55 0.43 3.00
CA VAL A 1052 24.18 -0.79 3.73
C VAL A 1052 22.66 -0.95 3.84
N PHE A 1053 21.86 0.12 3.70
CA PHE A 1053 20.39 0.07 3.72
C PHE A 1053 19.70 1.27 3.05
N GLY A 1054 20.07 1.63 1.81
CA GLY A 1054 19.35 2.60 0.96
C GLY A 1054 19.15 4.04 1.49
N THR A 1055 19.56 4.33 2.72
CA THR A 1055 19.35 5.60 3.42
C THR A 1055 20.55 6.50 3.19
N ALA A 1056 20.39 7.42 2.23
CA ALA A 1056 21.27 8.57 2.09
C ALA A 1056 21.17 9.44 3.35
N VAL A 1057 22.32 9.71 3.99
CA VAL A 1057 22.38 10.52 5.22
C VAL A 1057 23.54 11.49 5.06
N ALA A 1058 23.21 12.78 5.01
CA ALA A 1058 24.18 13.83 5.25
C ALA A 1058 24.75 13.68 6.67
N SER A 1059 26.07 13.86 6.81
CA SER A 1059 26.78 13.72 8.08
C SER A 1059 26.12 14.54 9.20
N THR A 1060 25.81 13.91 10.33
CA THR A 1060 25.45 14.64 11.56
C THR A 1060 26.58 15.58 11.96
N PRO A 1061 26.27 16.77 12.50
CA PRO A 1061 27.27 17.79 12.72
C PRO A 1061 28.10 17.50 13.97
N PHE A 1062 29.32 17.03 13.72
CA PHE A 1062 30.49 17.73 14.29
C PHE A 1062 31.28 18.38 13.16
N SER A 1063 30.61 19.33 12.49
CA SER A 1063 31.23 20.31 11.60
C SER A 1063 30.41 21.60 11.50
N LEU A 1064 31.03 22.71 11.93
CA LEU A 1064 30.52 24.08 11.88
C LEU A 1064 30.20 24.50 10.44
N ALA A 1065 29.06 25.17 10.24
CA ALA A 1065 28.67 25.72 8.95
C ALA A 1065 29.21 27.14 8.75
N GLY A 1066 29.76 27.42 7.56
CA GLY A 1066 30.29 28.74 7.20
C GLY A 1066 30.00 29.15 5.75
N GLY A 1067 28.93 29.92 5.53
CA GLY A 1067 28.65 30.69 4.30
C GLY A 1067 28.03 29.90 3.14
N LYS A 1068 27.17 30.50 2.29
CA LYS A 1068 26.68 31.89 2.17
C LYS A 1068 25.23 31.88 1.69
N ALA A 1069 24.41 32.82 2.15
CA ALA A 1069 23.07 33.09 1.60
C ALA A 1069 23.10 34.16 0.49
N ALA A 1070 22.05 34.19 -0.33
CA ALA A 1070 21.71 35.33 -1.19
C ALA A 1070 20.19 35.38 -1.41
N PHE A 1071 19.56 36.51 -1.09
CA PHE A 1071 18.14 36.76 -1.28
C PHE A 1071 17.81 37.59 -2.52
N GLY A 1072 16.61 37.36 -3.05
CA GLY A 1072 15.78 38.36 -3.70
C GLY A 1072 14.33 37.88 -3.77
N GLY A 1073 13.30 38.64 -3.42
CA GLY A 1073 13.31 40.02 -2.93
C GLY A 1073 12.10 40.86 -3.37
N MET A 1074 10.89 40.47 -2.95
CA MET A 1074 9.63 41.24 -2.82
C MET A 1074 9.37 42.52 -3.66
N ARG A 1075 8.12 42.62 -4.19
CA ARG A 1075 7.10 43.71 -3.96
C ARG A 1075 5.95 43.58 -4.99
N VAL A 1076 4.71 44.07 -4.88
CA VAL A 1076 3.71 44.56 -3.87
C VAL A 1076 2.47 44.83 -4.78
N GLY A 1077 1.21 44.40 -4.58
CA GLY A 1077 0.29 44.54 -3.46
C GLY A 1077 -1.14 44.92 -3.93
N ALA A 1078 -2.16 44.38 -3.26
CA ALA A 1078 -3.54 44.89 -3.08
C ALA A 1078 -4.61 44.93 -4.22
N ALA A 1079 -5.51 43.94 -4.17
CA ALA A 1079 -6.96 44.06 -3.86
C ALA A 1079 -8.07 44.10 -4.95
N ARG A 1080 -8.99 43.11 -4.85
CA ARG A 1080 -10.39 43.01 -5.37
C ARG A 1080 -10.53 42.86 -6.90
N THR A 1081 -11.36 41.99 -7.49
CA THR A 1081 -12.56 41.21 -7.06
C THR A 1081 -12.70 39.89 -7.84
N GLY A 1082 -13.34 38.85 -7.28
CA GLY A 1082 -13.85 37.71 -8.06
C GLY A 1082 -13.98 36.42 -7.24
N PHE A 1083 -14.97 35.58 -7.56
CA PHE A 1083 -14.99 34.16 -7.18
C PHE A 1083 -14.12 33.39 -8.17
N ASP A 1084 -13.37 32.37 -7.72
CA ASP A 1084 -13.61 30.96 -8.01
C ASP A 1084 -12.58 30.10 -7.22
N ASP A 1085 -12.72 28.77 -7.25
CA ASP A 1085 -11.91 27.82 -6.48
C ASP A 1085 -10.44 27.76 -6.96
N ASP A 1086 -9.49 27.71 -6.02
CA ASP A 1086 -8.11 27.26 -6.25
C ASP A 1086 -7.61 26.55 -4.97
N ASP A 1087 -7.25 25.27 -5.11
CA ASP A 1087 -6.53 24.49 -4.08
C ASP A 1087 -5.02 24.74 -4.27
N ASP A 1088 -4.36 25.38 -3.29
CA ASP A 1088 -2.91 25.60 -3.30
C ASP A 1088 -2.16 24.34 -2.82
N ASP A 1089 -1.84 23.44 -3.76
CA ASP A 1089 -0.99 22.26 -3.54
C ASP A 1089 0.45 22.65 -3.16
N GLU A 1090 0.89 22.35 -1.93
CA GLU A 1090 2.30 22.50 -1.55
C GLU A 1090 3.18 21.37 -2.15
N ASP A 1091 4.37 21.77 -2.56
CA ASP A 1091 5.24 21.02 -3.48
C ASP A 1091 6.33 20.26 -2.69
N ASP A 1092 6.21 18.93 -2.59
CA ASP A 1092 7.12 18.07 -1.79
C ASP A 1092 8.54 17.93 -2.37
N GLY A 1093 8.83 18.68 -3.45
CA GLY A 1093 10.11 18.67 -4.15
C GLY A 1093 10.35 17.41 -4.97
N ARG A 1094 9.39 16.49 -5.06
CA ARG A 1094 9.42 15.37 -6.01
C ARG A 1094 8.70 15.77 -7.29
N GLN A 1095 9.25 15.40 -8.43
CA GLN A 1095 8.63 15.66 -9.72
C GLN A 1095 7.25 14.96 -9.80
N LYS A 1096 6.17 15.75 -9.85
CA LYS A 1096 4.81 15.23 -10.03
C LYS A 1096 4.50 15.01 -11.52
N VAL A 1097 3.70 13.97 -11.79
CA VAL A 1097 3.13 13.66 -13.12
C VAL A 1097 1.62 13.57 -12.96
N GLU A 1098 0.91 14.57 -13.47
CA GLU A 1098 -0.53 14.74 -13.30
C GLU A 1098 -1.25 14.66 -14.64
N LEU A 1099 -2.46 14.09 -14.64
CA LEU A 1099 -3.35 14.07 -15.80
C LEU A 1099 -4.53 15.01 -15.52
N LYS A 1100 -4.51 16.22 -16.10
CA LYS A 1100 -5.58 17.21 -15.93
C LYS A 1100 -6.55 17.14 -17.10
N GLU A 1101 -7.85 17.14 -16.83
CA GLU A 1101 -8.86 17.35 -17.88
C GLU A 1101 -9.27 18.83 -17.87
N GLY A 1102 -9.29 19.45 -19.04
CA GLY A 1102 -9.62 20.88 -19.17
C GLY A 1102 -9.88 21.27 -20.61
N SER A 1103 -10.11 22.56 -20.84
CA SER A 1103 -10.25 23.12 -22.18
C SER A 1103 -8.98 22.89 -22.99
N ILE A 1104 -9.11 22.52 -24.27
CA ILE A 1104 -7.96 22.26 -25.15
C ILE A 1104 -6.99 23.45 -25.18
N SER A 1105 -5.70 23.18 -24.98
CA SER A 1105 -4.65 24.21 -25.00
C SER A 1105 -4.19 24.57 -26.42
N LEU A 1106 -3.61 25.76 -26.60
CA LEU A 1106 -3.07 26.20 -27.90
C LEU A 1106 -1.98 25.26 -28.44
N ASP A 1107 -1.19 24.63 -27.55
CA ASP A 1107 -0.18 23.65 -27.95
C ASP A 1107 -0.80 22.36 -28.52
N GLN A 1108 -1.85 21.85 -27.87
CA GLN A 1108 -2.62 20.72 -28.38
C GLN A 1108 -3.31 21.06 -29.71
N ALA A 1109 -3.83 22.28 -29.87
CA ALA A 1109 -4.36 22.76 -31.15
C ALA A 1109 -3.27 22.85 -32.25
N ARG A 1110 -2.04 23.26 -31.91
CA ARG A 1110 -0.88 23.23 -32.82
C ARG A 1110 -0.51 21.80 -33.20
N ARG A 1111 -0.48 20.86 -32.25
CA ARG A 1111 -0.21 19.44 -32.51
C ARG A 1111 -1.28 18.82 -33.41
N ILE A 1112 -2.56 19.11 -33.19
CA ILE A 1112 -3.66 18.73 -34.11
C ILE A 1112 -3.42 19.31 -35.51
N ALA A 1113 -3.00 20.58 -35.63
CA ALA A 1113 -2.73 21.22 -36.91
C ALA A 1113 -1.54 20.59 -37.66
N MET A 1114 -0.43 20.35 -36.98
CA MET A 1114 0.74 19.65 -37.54
C MET A 1114 0.42 18.22 -37.96
N GLN A 1115 -0.24 17.44 -37.10
CA GLN A 1115 -0.61 16.05 -37.37
C GLN A 1115 -1.59 15.95 -38.56
N SER A 1116 -2.50 16.92 -38.69
CA SER A 1116 -3.40 17.01 -39.84
C SER A 1116 -2.65 17.29 -41.14
N ALA A 1117 -1.70 18.23 -41.14
CA ALA A 1117 -0.88 18.55 -42.31
C ALA A 1117 -0.04 17.34 -42.77
N TRP A 1118 0.64 16.64 -41.85
CA TRP A 1118 1.43 15.44 -42.16
C TRP A 1118 0.58 14.29 -42.71
N ARG A 1119 -0.64 14.09 -42.19
CA ARG A 1119 -1.55 13.04 -42.70
C ARG A 1119 -2.08 13.36 -44.09
N SER A 1120 -2.33 14.62 -44.41
CA SER A 1120 -2.79 15.03 -45.74
C SER A 1120 -1.68 15.10 -46.80
N THR A 1121 -0.39 15.10 -46.42
CA THR A 1121 0.71 14.94 -47.39
C THR A 1121 0.79 13.52 -47.98
N ARG A 1122 0.00 12.58 -47.46
CA ARG A 1122 -0.09 11.18 -47.90
C ARG A 1122 -1.35 10.89 -48.74
N ALA A 1123 -2.28 11.84 -48.87
CA ALA A 1123 -3.58 11.68 -49.52
C ALA A 1123 -3.57 12.05 -51.01
#